data_AF-A0A929AWM5-F1
#
_entry.id   AF-A0A929AWM5-F1
#
_cell.length_a   1.000
_cell.length_b   1.000
_cell.length_c   1.000
_cell.angle_alpha   90.00
_cell.angle_beta   90.00
_cell.angle_gamma   90.00
#
_symmetry.space_group_name_H-M   'P 1'
#
loop_
_entity.id
_entity.type
_entity.pdbx_description
1 polymer ?
#
loop_
_entity_poly.entity_id
_entity_poly.type
_entity_poly.pdbx_seq_one_letter_code
_entity_poly.pdbx_strand_id
1 'polypeptide(L)'
;MQLDNIKCERTKLDQSIVHHCTLCGSSDRSLLFDKGRHNKVVHNYICNNCGFVFILPRPSAQKHQDWYQEGQFSSTERNLSAPDDAKFAVRESIARSRLKILERELGESLWSKEISKSVLEIGCGTGDFLRLMRGCGWDVLGLEPDLAYTEAVKERYNLPIHNQFVEQFDTEKRFDLICSFHVIEHIDDPNVFLANIHQLLDDEGYLYLECPSIDRWYGETIDFFFWDVHINTFSQNTLEAFLAKNQFQVMSSGWNGHGLWVIAQKTKMQNLRVNWDNSQRIHRIVQQATSQSKFASNNSLVTRASSIVARGINLIKTEPLQIPIKVREKIQRRFHIPSNISNLSDRLLDAEEVAIKPLLPNTSTLRVVHVGIHENTDNGGDTLLFPSVRWLWQKHLAPTDFTLSPLRGKVTQETIDEINKHDALIIGGGGLFLSDTNSNNLSGWQWACSTQLLDKIKVPIILFAVGYNQFRGQSEFKPVFTKNLCRLVEKSAFIGLRNHGSIEALKQYLPESLHHKLIFQPCPTTLLSRFYPGIPPKTENKEQIVSVNIAFDRHHLRFGHREDEILWNIAESLLLLKEKGWNPVVFNHSPNDRDAHLWFKAKGLILDEVNLFRVPPQTVIEEYSKVSLALGMRGHAQMIPFGLECPIVSLISHNKLGFFLNDIGHNEWGIDISNNNFGSSLPEKLDFFTSNVEIAKNQIFQAQNYLWQITLNNLETINLCM
;
A
#
# COMPACT_ATOMS: atom_id res chain seq x y z
N MET A 1 -4.67 37.02 -41.09
CA MET A 1 -5.41 37.97 -40.23
C MET A 1 -4.70 38.01 -38.89
N GLN A 2 -4.51 39.23 -38.39
CA GLN A 2 -3.58 39.59 -37.31
C GLN A 2 -3.91 38.88 -35.99
N LEU A 3 -2.85 38.38 -35.34
CA LEU A 3 -2.82 38.06 -33.91
C LEU A 3 -2.87 39.39 -33.16
N ASP A 4 -4.07 39.79 -32.72
CA ASP A 4 -4.21 40.95 -31.87
C ASP A 4 -3.74 40.63 -30.44
N ASN A 5 -2.80 41.48 -30.01
CA ASN A 5 -2.25 41.56 -28.68
C ASN A 5 -3.36 41.81 -27.65
N ILE A 6 -3.75 40.78 -26.90
CA ILE A 6 -4.38 40.99 -25.59
C ILE A 6 -3.26 41.39 -24.63
N LYS A 7 -3.00 42.71 -24.58
CA LYS A 7 -2.22 43.34 -23.51
C LYS A 7 -2.90 43.00 -22.19
N CYS A 8 -2.21 42.24 -21.36
CA CYS A 8 -2.49 42.15 -19.93
C CYS A 8 -2.50 43.58 -19.38
N GLU A 9 -3.69 44.11 -19.07
CA GLU A 9 -3.84 45.38 -18.40
C GLU A 9 -3.12 45.27 -17.05
N ARG A 10 -1.95 45.89 -16.97
CA ARG A 10 -1.30 46.23 -15.72
C ARG A 10 -2.22 47.23 -15.02
N THR A 11 -3.10 46.73 -14.15
CA THR A 11 -3.58 47.54 -13.04
C THR A 11 -2.34 47.93 -12.24
N LYS A 12 -1.88 49.16 -12.43
CA LYS A 12 -0.98 49.83 -11.48
C LYS A 12 -1.64 49.63 -10.11
N LEU A 13 -0.90 49.07 -9.15
CA LEU A 13 -1.28 49.14 -7.75
C LEU A 13 -1.66 50.59 -7.48
N ASP A 14 -2.93 50.84 -7.19
CA ASP A 14 -3.31 52.11 -6.60
C ASP A 14 -2.54 52.19 -5.28
N GLN A 15 -1.55 53.06 -5.25
CA GLN A 15 -0.67 53.26 -4.10
C GLN A 15 -1.45 53.80 -2.88
N SER A 16 -2.76 54.05 -3.02
CA SER A 16 -3.66 54.48 -1.95
C SER A 16 -4.19 53.34 -1.06
N ILE A 17 -4.15 52.06 -1.48
CA ILE A 17 -4.73 50.94 -0.70
C ILE A 17 -3.68 50.29 0.21
N VAL A 18 -3.74 50.62 1.50
CA VAL A 18 -2.92 49.98 2.53
C VAL A 18 -3.48 48.58 2.84
N HIS A 19 -2.85 47.53 2.29
CA HIS A 19 -3.17 46.15 2.63
C HIS A 19 -2.66 45.80 4.05
N HIS A 20 -3.56 45.41 4.94
CA HIS A 20 -3.22 44.96 6.30
C HIS A 20 -3.07 43.43 6.34
N CYS A 21 -2.15 42.93 7.15
CA CYS A 21 -1.97 41.49 7.34
C CYS A 21 -3.23 40.88 7.97
N THR A 22 -3.84 39.88 7.33
CA THR A 22 -5.04 39.20 7.83
C THR A 22 -4.80 38.46 9.16
N LEU A 23 -3.54 38.12 9.47
CA LEU A 23 -3.18 37.47 10.72
C LEU A 23 -3.10 38.47 11.89
N CYS A 24 -2.20 39.46 11.81
CA CYS A 24 -1.91 40.36 12.94
C CYS A 24 -2.40 41.82 12.78
N GLY A 25 -2.97 42.18 11.64
CA GLY A 25 -3.45 43.54 11.36
C GLY A 25 -2.38 44.57 11.00
N SER A 26 -1.09 44.23 11.07
CA SER A 26 -0.01 45.16 10.70
C SER A 26 0.01 45.46 9.20
N SER A 27 0.30 46.71 8.84
CA SER A 27 0.61 47.13 7.47
C SER A 27 2.10 47.01 7.12
N ASP A 28 2.97 46.73 8.11
CA ASP A 28 4.41 46.58 7.94
C ASP A 28 4.75 45.25 7.24
N ARG A 29 5.26 45.38 6.01
CA ARG A 29 5.58 44.27 5.11
C ARG A 29 6.79 44.56 4.26
N SER A 30 7.48 43.51 3.84
CA SER A 30 8.57 43.57 2.88
C SER A 30 8.36 42.57 1.73
N LEU A 31 8.96 42.84 0.57
CA LEU A 31 8.97 41.87 -0.53
C LEU A 31 9.92 40.72 -0.17
N LEU A 32 9.39 39.50 -0.09
CA LEU A 32 10.15 38.29 0.24
C LEU A 32 10.76 37.66 -1.01
N PHE A 33 9.96 37.51 -2.07
CA PHE A 33 10.35 36.83 -3.31
C PHE A 33 9.44 37.25 -4.48
N ASP A 34 9.99 37.46 -5.68
CA ASP A 34 9.30 38.07 -6.83
C ASP A 34 9.04 37.11 -8.01
N LYS A 35 9.30 35.81 -7.82
CA LYS A 35 9.09 34.76 -8.82
C LYS A 35 8.14 33.70 -8.30
N GLY A 36 7.42 33.07 -9.22
CA GLY A 36 6.63 31.89 -8.98
C GLY A 36 6.82 30.84 -10.07
N ARG A 37 6.02 29.78 -9.96
CA ARG A 37 6.06 28.60 -10.82
C ARG A 37 5.98 29.02 -12.29
N HIS A 38 6.70 28.28 -13.15
CA HIS A 38 6.80 28.56 -14.58
C HIS A 38 7.40 29.94 -14.90
N ASN A 39 8.27 30.47 -14.04
CA ASN A 39 8.88 31.80 -14.16
C ASN A 39 7.85 32.95 -14.24
N LYS A 40 6.63 32.74 -13.73
CA LYS A 40 5.65 33.83 -13.59
C LYS A 40 6.19 34.86 -12.58
N VAL A 41 5.93 36.14 -12.83
CA VAL A 41 6.22 37.21 -11.87
C VAL A 41 5.14 37.18 -10.79
N VAL A 42 5.52 36.83 -9.57
CA VAL A 42 4.61 36.72 -8.42
C VAL A 42 5.27 37.41 -7.24
N HIS A 43 4.69 38.50 -6.75
CA HIS A 43 5.25 39.23 -5.60
C HIS A 43 4.72 38.63 -4.30
N ASN A 44 5.55 37.82 -3.66
CA ASN A 44 5.31 37.25 -2.35
C ASN A 44 5.81 38.24 -1.30
N TYR A 45 4.89 38.81 -0.53
CA TYR A 45 5.17 39.71 0.58
C TYR A 45 5.17 38.95 1.89
N ILE A 46 5.99 39.38 2.83
CA ILE A 46 6.01 38.89 4.21
C ILE A 46 5.63 40.01 5.17
N CYS A 47 4.77 39.72 6.15
CA CYS A 47 4.53 40.63 7.26
C CYS A 47 5.74 40.63 8.20
N ASN A 48 6.34 41.79 8.43
CA ASN A 48 7.54 41.90 9.26
C ASN A 48 7.25 41.63 10.74
N ASN A 49 5.99 41.78 11.17
CA ASN A 49 5.55 41.58 12.56
C ASN A 49 5.26 40.10 12.90
N CYS A 50 4.58 39.36 12.03
CA CYS A 50 4.15 37.98 12.35
C CYS A 50 4.68 36.88 11.42
N GLY A 51 5.45 37.24 10.39
CA GLY A 51 6.07 36.28 9.47
C GLY A 51 5.13 35.65 8.43
N PHE A 52 3.85 36.00 8.41
CA PHE A 52 2.90 35.48 7.42
C PHE A 52 3.21 35.98 6.01
N VAL A 53 3.15 35.07 5.04
CA VAL A 53 3.49 35.32 3.63
C VAL A 53 2.24 35.26 2.76
N PHE A 54 2.08 36.22 1.87
CA PHE A 54 0.92 36.35 0.97
C PHE A 54 1.29 37.08 -0.32
N ILE A 55 0.53 36.86 -1.38
CA ILE A 55 0.80 37.53 -2.67
C ILE A 55 0.12 38.90 -2.75
N LEU A 56 0.78 39.85 -3.44
CA LEU A 56 0.16 41.11 -3.87
C LEU A 56 0.47 41.42 -5.35
N PRO A 57 -0.46 42.03 -6.09
CA PRO A 57 -1.87 42.27 -5.73
C PRO A 57 -2.64 40.95 -5.55
N ARG A 58 -3.67 40.97 -4.69
CA ARG A 58 -4.60 39.84 -4.56
C ARG A 58 -5.36 39.66 -5.89
N PRO A 59 -5.62 38.42 -6.35
CA PRO A 59 -6.54 38.20 -7.45
C PRO A 59 -7.93 38.73 -7.09
N SER A 60 -8.72 39.15 -8.08
CA SER A 60 -10.11 39.56 -7.82
C SER A 60 -10.99 38.38 -7.42
N ALA A 61 -12.03 38.63 -6.63
CA ALA A 61 -13.02 37.61 -6.28
C ALA A 61 -13.65 36.95 -7.52
N GLN A 62 -13.90 37.73 -8.58
CA GLN A 62 -14.38 37.21 -9.87
C GLN A 62 -13.37 36.22 -10.47
N LYS A 63 -12.09 36.56 -10.50
CA LYS A 63 -11.04 35.68 -11.02
C LYS A 63 -10.91 34.38 -10.21
N HIS A 64 -11.16 34.43 -8.90
CA HIS A 64 -11.25 33.21 -8.07
C HIS A 64 -12.45 32.34 -8.43
N GLN A 65 -13.62 32.93 -8.68
CA GLN A 65 -14.81 32.19 -9.10
C GLN A 65 -14.63 31.57 -10.49
N ASP A 66 -14.08 32.34 -11.44
CA ASP A 66 -13.85 31.92 -12.82
C ASP A 66 -12.94 30.69 -12.90
N TRP A 67 -11.95 30.58 -12.00
CA TRP A 67 -11.07 29.41 -11.91
C TRP A 67 -11.84 28.10 -11.72
N TYR A 68 -12.90 28.09 -10.91
CA TYR A 68 -13.66 26.87 -10.60
C TYR A 68 -14.92 26.70 -11.45
N GLN A 69 -15.61 27.79 -11.83
CA GLN A 69 -16.86 27.72 -12.62
C GLN A 69 -16.65 27.20 -14.05
N GLU A 70 -15.53 27.54 -14.69
CA GLU A 70 -15.24 27.12 -16.06
C GLU A 70 -14.31 25.90 -16.13
N GLY A 71 -14.04 25.24 -15.00
CA GLY A 71 -13.06 24.14 -14.92
C GLY A 71 -11.64 24.58 -15.32
N GLN A 72 -11.37 25.89 -15.36
CA GLN A 72 -10.08 26.45 -15.77
C GLN A 72 -8.96 26.03 -14.83
N PHE A 73 -9.21 25.94 -13.53
CA PHE A 73 -8.22 25.46 -12.56
C PHE A 73 -7.82 24.02 -12.83
N SER A 74 -8.78 23.15 -13.12
CA SER A 74 -8.51 21.75 -13.45
C SER A 74 -7.81 21.60 -14.80
N SER A 75 -8.28 22.32 -15.82
CA SER A 75 -7.73 22.24 -17.18
C SER A 75 -6.38 22.92 -17.37
N THR A 76 -6.16 24.11 -16.80
CA THR A 76 -4.93 24.92 -17.01
C THR A 76 -3.84 24.66 -15.99
N GLU A 77 -4.21 24.38 -14.74
CA GLU A 77 -3.26 24.24 -13.63
C GLU A 77 -3.07 22.77 -13.19
N ARG A 78 -4.00 21.87 -13.54
CA ARG A 78 -3.90 20.41 -13.27
C ARG A 78 -3.82 19.55 -14.54
N ASN A 79 -3.78 20.16 -15.74
CA ASN A 79 -3.68 19.51 -17.06
C ASN A 79 -4.74 18.42 -17.34
N LEU A 80 -5.90 18.47 -16.69
CA LEU A 80 -6.99 17.48 -16.84
C LEU A 80 -8.36 18.15 -16.70
N SER A 81 -9.30 17.86 -17.60
CA SER A 81 -10.68 18.37 -17.54
C SER A 81 -11.56 17.64 -16.51
N ALA A 82 -11.22 16.40 -16.15
CA ALA A 82 -11.91 15.58 -15.16
C ALA A 82 -10.91 14.61 -14.48
N PRO A 83 -11.21 14.06 -13.30
CA PRO A 83 -10.37 13.02 -12.71
C PRO A 83 -10.48 11.69 -13.49
N ASP A 84 -9.34 11.14 -13.90
CA ASP A 84 -9.24 9.81 -14.50
C ASP A 84 -9.00 8.72 -13.43
N ASP A 85 -9.05 7.45 -13.82
CA ASP A 85 -8.83 6.31 -12.91
C ASP A 85 -7.46 6.36 -12.21
N ALA A 86 -6.42 6.83 -12.90
CA ALA A 86 -5.10 6.98 -12.33
C ALA A 86 -5.10 8.00 -11.18
N LYS A 87 -5.84 9.10 -11.34
CA LYS A 87 -6.00 10.11 -10.30
C LYS A 87 -6.76 9.59 -9.10
N PHE A 88 -7.86 8.84 -9.29
CA PHE A 88 -8.57 8.19 -8.19
C PHE A 88 -7.64 7.24 -7.42
N ALA A 89 -6.85 6.41 -8.10
CA ALA A 89 -5.91 5.49 -7.45
C ALA A 89 -4.85 6.22 -6.60
N VAL A 90 -4.28 7.32 -7.11
CA VAL A 90 -3.30 8.13 -6.36
C VAL A 90 -3.97 8.79 -5.15
N ARG A 91 -5.17 9.35 -5.33
CA ARG A 91 -5.89 10.07 -4.27
C ARG A 91 -6.39 9.14 -3.17
N GLU A 92 -6.78 7.92 -3.50
CA GLU A 92 -7.12 6.91 -2.52
C GLU A 92 -5.94 6.60 -1.56
N SER A 93 -4.72 6.45 -2.09
CA SER A 93 -3.54 6.19 -1.24
C SER A 93 -3.28 7.34 -0.25
N ILE A 94 -3.46 8.58 -0.71
CA ILE A 94 -3.35 9.77 0.14
C ILE A 94 -4.48 9.80 1.18
N ALA A 95 -5.71 9.49 0.78
CA ALA A 95 -6.87 9.43 1.66
C ALA A 95 -6.70 8.39 2.79
N ARG A 96 -6.16 7.20 2.46
CA ARG A 96 -5.80 6.17 3.47
C ARG A 96 -4.75 6.67 4.45
N SER A 97 -3.74 7.40 3.96
CA SER A 97 -2.71 7.99 4.82
C SER A 97 -3.32 9.04 5.77
N ARG A 98 -4.27 9.85 5.28
CA ARG A 98 -5.01 10.82 6.10
C ARG A 98 -5.87 10.15 7.16
N LEU A 99 -6.57 9.07 6.82
CA LEU A 99 -7.39 8.31 7.78
C LEU A 99 -6.52 7.67 8.87
N LYS A 100 -5.34 7.13 8.53
CA LYS A 100 -4.37 6.61 9.51
C LYS A 100 -3.83 7.69 10.45
N ILE A 101 -3.59 8.90 9.95
CA ILE A 101 -3.21 10.04 10.80
C ILE A 101 -4.37 10.36 11.75
N LEU A 102 -5.58 10.52 11.21
CA LEU A 102 -6.75 10.85 12.00
C LEU A 102 -7.00 9.81 13.11
N GLU A 103 -6.93 8.52 12.77
CA GLU A 103 -7.04 7.42 13.73
C GLU A 103 -5.94 7.46 14.79
N ARG A 104 -4.69 7.70 14.42
CA ARG A 104 -3.57 7.78 15.37
C ARG A 104 -3.77 8.90 16.39
N GLU A 105 -4.25 10.05 15.93
CA GLU A 105 -4.35 11.26 16.75
C GLU A 105 -5.64 11.31 17.59
N LEU A 106 -6.76 10.82 17.06
CA LEU A 106 -8.06 10.84 17.75
C LEU A 106 -8.38 9.51 18.45
N GLY A 107 -7.77 8.41 18.05
CA GLY A 107 -7.91 7.10 18.68
C GLY A 107 -9.37 6.64 18.77
N GLU A 108 -9.78 6.22 19.98
CA GLU A 108 -11.16 5.81 20.25
C GLU A 108 -12.18 6.94 20.07
N SER A 109 -11.78 8.22 20.21
CA SER A 109 -12.71 9.33 19.99
C SER A 109 -13.16 9.43 18.54
N LEU A 110 -12.46 8.79 17.59
CA LEU A 110 -12.89 8.66 16.21
C LEU A 110 -14.02 7.63 16.04
N TRP A 111 -14.13 6.65 16.92
CA TRP A 111 -15.03 5.51 16.77
C TRP A 111 -16.10 5.54 17.87
N SER A 112 -17.33 5.94 17.53
CA SER A 112 -18.47 5.82 18.45
C SER A 112 -19.38 4.67 18.03
N LYS A 113 -19.70 3.76 18.96
CA LYS A 113 -20.65 2.66 18.72
C LYS A 113 -22.11 3.08 18.88
N GLU A 114 -22.37 4.17 19.61
CA GLU A 114 -23.72 4.53 20.05
C GLU A 114 -24.39 5.57 19.16
N ILE A 115 -23.61 6.41 18.47
CA ILE A 115 -24.12 7.50 17.64
C ILE A 115 -23.30 7.57 16.35
N SER A 116 -24.00 7.58 15.21
CA SER A 116 -23.40 7.85 13.90
C SER A 116 -22.79 9.24 13.89
N LYS A 117 -21.47 9.33 13.68
CA LYS A 117 -20.76 10.61 13.58
C LYS A 117 -20.83 11.18 12.19
N SER A 118 -20.73 12.49 12.08
CA SER A 118 -20.82 13.21 10.81
C SER A 118 -19.54 13.94 10.44
N VAL A 119 -19.19 13.90 9.14
CA VAL A 119 -18.02 14.57 8.59
C VAL A 119 -18.37 15.42 7.38
N LEU A 120 -17.83 16.64 7.34
CA LEU A 120 -17.82 17.51 6.17
C LEU A 120 -16.41 17.62 5.60
N GLU A 121 -16.22 17.35 4.31
CA GLU A 121 -14.97 17.68 3.61
C GLU A 121 -15.17 18.90 2.70
N ILE A 122 -14.46 19.99 2.99
CA ILE A 122 -14.46 21.21 2.19
C ILE A 122 -13.34 21.12 1.15
N GLY A 123 -13.71 21.18 -0.13
CA GLY A 123 -12.80 20.96 -1.27
C GLY A 123 -12.49 19.48 -1.46
N CYS A 124 -13.51 18.63 -1.50
CA CYS A 124 -13.33 17.17 -1.43
C CYS A 124 -12.73 16.53 -2.69
N GLY A 125 -12.65 17.26 -3.82
CA GLY A 125 -12.03 16.79 -5.05
C GLY A 125 -12.60 15.46 -5.51
N THR A 126 -11.79 14.40 -5.46
CA THR A 126 -12.19 13.05 -5.89
C THR A 126 -12.99 12.27 -4.82
N GLY A 127 -13.23 12.85 -3.64
CA GLY A 127 -14.09 12.27 -2.61
C GLY A 127 -13.59 10.97 -1.97
N ASP A 128 -12.34 10.57 -2.22
CA ASP A 128 -11.78 9.30 -1.73
C ASP A 128 -11.71 9.25 -0.20
N PHE A 129 -11.48 10.40 0.46
CA PHE A 129 -11.48 10.48 1.91
C PHE A 129 -12.90 10.30 2.47
N LEU A 130 -13.90 11.02 1.95
CA LEU A 130 -15.31 10.79 2.30
C LEU A 130 -15.75 9.35 2.04
N ARG A 131 -15.33 8.73 0.92
CA ARG A 131 -15.64 7.32 0.66
C ARG A 131 -15.14 6.42 1.79
N LEU A 132 -13.89 6.59 2.23
CA LEU A 132 -13.32 5.81 3.34
C LEU A 132 -14.05 6.08 4.66
N MET A 133 -14.35 7.34 4.97
CA MET A 133 -15.11 7.70 6.18
C MET A 133 -16.51 7.05 6.18
N ARG A 134 -17.22 7.07 5.04
CA ARG A 134 -18.50 6.38 4.88
C ARG A 134 -18.37 4.87 5.08
N GLY A 135 -17.30 4.27 4.54
CA GLY A 135 -16.97 2.86 4.76
C GLY A 135 -16.71 2.50 6.23
N CYS A 136 -16.20 3.46 7.00
CA CYS A 136 -16.07 3.37 8.45
C CYS A 136 -17.34 3.77 9.22
N GLY A 137 -18.49 3.92 8.54
CA GLY A 137 -19.79 4.14 9.16
C GLY A 137 -20.12 5.60 9.49
N TRP A 138 -19.38 6.57 8.96
CA TRP A 138 -19.68 7.99 9.15
C TRP A 138 -20.76 8.49 8.19
N ASP A 139 -21.56 9.44 8.66
CA ASP A 139 -22.44 10.26 7.82
C ASP A 139 -21.62 11.37 7.14
N VAL A 140 -21.45 11.26 5.83
CA VAL A 140 -20.51 12.07 5.05
C VAL A 140 -21.21 13.16 4.27
N LEU A 141 -20.55 14.31 4.11
CA LEU A 141 -20.95 15.37 3.18
C LEU A 141 -19.72 16.03 2.57
N GLY A 142 -19.77 16.38 1.29
CA GLY A 142 -18.70 17.11 0.60
C GLY A 142 -19.14 18.44 0.02
N LEU A 143 -18.24 19.42 0.01
CA LEU A 143 -18.35 20.64 -0.79
C LEU A 143 -17.24 20.65 -1.84
N GLU A 144 -17.60 20.83 -3.11
CA GLU A 144 -16.62 20.92 -4.21
C GLU A 144 -17.14 21.89 -5.29
N PRO A 145 -16.55 23.08 -5.45
CA PRO A 145 -17.02 24.07 -6.41
C PRO A 145 -16.79 23.67 -7.88
N ASP A 146 -15.91 22.71 -8.19
CA ASP A 146 -15.72 22.19 -9.55
C ASP A 146 -16.82 21.16 -9.89
N LEU A 147 -17.68 21.51 -10.85
CA LEU A 147 -18.81 20.68 -11.27
C LEU A 147 -18.36 19.32 -11.83
N ALA A 148 -17.25 19.30 -12.59
CA ALA A 148 -16.75 18.07 -13.22
C ALA A 148 -16.31 17.04 -12.16
N TYR A 149 -15.78 17.50 -11.02
CA TYR A 149 -15.43 16.61 -9.91
C TYR A 149 -16.67 16.15 -9.16
N THR A 150 -17.62 17.06 -8.92
CA THR A 150 -18.87 16.71 -8.25
C THR A 150 -19.62 15.61 -9.02
N GLU A 151 -19.72 15.73 -10.34
CA GLU A 151 -20.34 14.73 -11.21
C GLU A 151 -19.57 13.40 -11.21
N ALA A 152 -18.24 13.44 -11.38
CA ALA A 152 -17.40 12.25 -11.38
C ALA A 152 -17.48 11.47 -10.05
N VAL A 153 -17.55 12.16 -8.91
CA VAL A 153 -17.65 11.50 -7.61
C VAL A 153 -19.06 10.92 -7.37
N LYS A 154 -20.11 11.62 -7.82
CA LYS A 154 -21.49 11.08 -7.78
C LYS A 154 -21.59 9.81 -8.61
N GLU A 155 -21.04 9.80 -9.82
CA GLU A 155 -21.02 8.62 -10.69
C GLU A 155 -20.22 7.46 -10.07
N ARG A 156 -19.02 7.74 -9.55
CA ARG A 156 -18.11 6.68 -9.07
C ARG A 156 -18.48 6.12 -7.70
N TYR A 157 -18.85 6.97 -6.75
CA TYR A 157 -19.02 6.61 -5.34
C TYR A 157 -20.43 6.83 -4.80
N ASN A 158 -21.31 7.50 -5.55
CA ASN A 158 -22.64 7.90 -5.09
C ASN A 158 -22.58 8.63 -3.73
N LEU A 159 -21.67 9.59 -3.61
CA LEU A 159 -21.49 10.39 -2.38
C LEU A 159 -22.33 11.68 -2.44
N PRO A 160 -22.86 12.15 -1.30
CA PRO A 160 -23.56 13.43 -1.22
C PRO A 160 -22.55 14.58 -1.28
N ILE A 161 -22.53 15.29 -2.40
CA ILE A 161 -21.62 16.43 -2.63
C ILE A 161 -22.42 17.61 -3.19
N HIS A 162 -22.23 18.78 -2.56
CA HIS A 162 -22.77 20.05 -3.02
C HIS A 162 -21.73 20.81 -3.86
N ASN A 163 -22.17 21.27 -5.02
CA ASN A 163 -21.34 22.06 -5.93
C ASN A 163 -21.36 23.55 -5.55
N GLN A 164 -20.63 23.90 -4.49
CA GLN A 164 -20.59 25.27 -3.98
C GLN A 164 -19.37 25.51 -3.08
N PHE A 165 -19.11 26.78 -2.78
CA PHE A 165 -18.13 27.19 -1.79
C PHE A 165 -18.71 27.11 -0.37
N VAL A 166 -17.85 27.04 0.65
CA VAL A 166 -18.30 26.96 2.06
C VAL A 166 -19.03 28.23 2.51
N GLU A 167 -18.67 29.38 1.97
CA GLU A 167 -19.30 30.67 2.25
C GLU A 167 -20.76 30.72 1.78
N GLN A 168 -21.16 29.82 0.87
CA GLN A 168 -22.52 29.69 0.34
C GLN A 168 -23.29 28.55 0.99
N PHE A 169 -22.63 27.75 1.83
CA PHE A 169 -23.22 26.57 2.44
C PHE A 169 -23.97 26.95 3.72
N ASP A 170 -25.30 27.02 3.62
CA ASP A 170 -26.20 27.25 4.74
C ASP A 170 -26.87 25.94 5.18
N THR A 171 -26.71 25.59 6.46
CA THR A 171 -27.30 24.37 7.04
C THR A 171 -27.47 24.48 8.55
N GLU A 172 -28.52 23.83 9.06
CA GLU A 172 -28.71 23.61 10.50
C GLU A 172 -27.84 22.45 11.03
N LYS A 173 -27.34 21.57 10.15
CA LYS A 173 -26.50 20.44 10.53
C LYS A 173 -25.18 20.93 11.11
N ARG A 174 -24.72 20.26 12.16
CA ARG A 174 -23.38 20.42 12.73
C ARG A 174 -22.61 19.13 12.57
N PHE A 175 -21.29 19.26 12.53
CA PHE A 175 -20.39 18.15 12.20
C PHE A 175 -19.44 17.85 13.35
N ASP A 176 -19.23 16.56 13.60
CA ASP A 176 -18.22 16.06 14.55
C ASP A 176 -16.79 16.30 14.02
N LEU A 177 -16.64 16.28 12.70
CA LEU A 177 -15.36 16.48 12.01
C LEU A 177 -15.56 17.35 10.76
N ILE A 178 -14.72 18.37 10.61
CA ILE A 178 -14.56 19.07 9.34
C ILE A 178 -13.13 18.86 8.85
N CYS A 179 -12.99 18.40 7.60
CA CYS A 179 -11.72 18.24 6.92
C CYS A 179 -11.57 19.24 5.79
N SER A 180 -10.36 19.73 5.56
CA SER A 180 -10.05 20.48 4.34
C SER A 180 -8.59 20.35 3.96
N PHE A 181 -8.33 19.88 2.73
CA PHE A 181 -6.99 19.53 2.28
C PHE A 181 -6.61 20.31 1.04
N HIS A 182 -5.55 21.12 1.15
CA HIS A 182 -5.02 21.99 0.09
C HIS A 182 -6.07 22.99 -0.43
N VAL A 183 -6.78 23.64 0.50
CA VAL A 183 -7.80 24.66 0.22
C VAL A 183 -7.42 26.01 0.82
N ILE A 184 -6.98 26.05 2.08
CA ILE A 184 -6.75 27.30 2.84
C ILE A 184 -5.70 28.23 2.21
N GLU A 185 -4.76 27.69 1.43
CA GLU A 185 -3.78 28.45 0.65
C GLU A 185 -4.40 29.27 -0.50
N HIS A 186 -5.59 28.87 -0.94
CA HIS A 186 -6.37 29.51 -2.02
C HIS A 186 -7.43 30.49 -1.51
N ILE A 187 -7.67 30.54 -0.20
CA ILE A 187 -8.74 31.35 0.41
C ILE A 187 -8.34 32.83 0.51
N ASP A 188 -9.23 33.75 0.17
CA ASP A 188 -8.92 35.18 0.22
C ASP A 188 -8.67 35.69 1.65
N ASP A 189 -9.62 35.45 2.56
CA ASP A 189 -9.46 35.70 4.00
C ASP A 189 -9.56 34.41 4.82
N PRO A 190 -8.42 33.87 5.30
CA PRO A 190 -8.42 32.69 6.16
C PRO A 190 -9.25 32.81 7.43
N ASN A 191 -9.47 34.01 7.99
CA ASN A 191 -10.29 34.17 9.19
C ASN A 191 -11.78 33.92 8.89
N VAL A 192 -12.29 34.41 7.75
CA VAL A 192 -13.68 34.18 7.35
C VAL A 192 -13.93 32.68 7.13
N PHE A 193 -13.01 32.01 6.43
CA PHE A 193 -13.07 30.58 6.20
C PHE A 193 -13.08 29.77 7.51
N LEU A 194 -12.15 30.07 8.42
CA LEU A 194 -12.08 29.39 9.72
C LEU A 194 -13.31 29.70 10.60
N ALA A 195 -13.87 30.91 10.52
CA ALA A 195 -15.10 31.26 11.23
C ALA A 195 -16.30 30.45 10.72
N ASN A 196 -16.44 30.26 9.40
CA ASN A 196 -17.48 29.40 8.81
C ASN A 196 -17.34 27.95 9.28
N ILE A 197 -16.11 27.41 9.26
CA ILE A 197 -15.81 26.07 9.79
C ILE A 197 -16.20 25.96 11.27
N HIS A 198 -15.82 26.94 12.09
CA HIS A 198 -16.13 26.97 13.51
C HIS A 198 -17.65 26.95 13.77
N GLN A 199 -18.44 27.64 12.94
CA GLN A 199 -19.90 27.64 13.04
C GLN A 199 -20.54 26.31 12.64
N LEU A 200 -19.96 25.62 11.65
CA LEU A 200 -20.45 24.32 11.16
C LEU A 200 -20.05 23.14 12.07
N LEU A 201 -19.01 23.28 12.90
CA LEU A 201 -18.61 22.25 13.85
C LEU A 201 -19.55 22.18 15.06
N ASP A 202 -19.75 20.96 15.57
CA ASP A 202 -20.26 20.74 16.91
C ASP A 202 -19.32 21.29 17.99
N ASP A 203 -19.84 21.51 19.21
CA ASP A 203 -19.09 22.16 20.31
C ASP A 203 -17.78 21.43 20.65
N GLU A 204 -17.74 20.10 20.54
CA GLU A 204 -16.56 19.26 20.76
C GLU A 204 -15.94 18.74 19.44
N GLY A 205 -16.35 19.32 18.31
CA GLY A 205 -15.95 18.88 16.98
C GLY A 205 -14.49 19.20 16.65
N TYR A 206 -13.94 18.41 15.73
CA TYR A 206 -12.55 18.50 15.29
C TYR A 206 -12.43 19.10 13.90
N LEU A 207 -11.37 19.88 13.68
CA LEU A 207 -10.91 20.37 12.39
C LEU A 207 -9.63 19.63 12.00
N TYR A 208 -9.62 19.02 10.82
CA TYR A 208 -8.43 18.43 10.23
C TYR A 208 -8.04 19.16 8.93
N LEU A 209 -6.97 19.95 9.00
CA LEU A 209 -6.44 20.70 7.86
C LEU A 209 -5.15 20.08 7.33
N GLU A 210 -4.95 20.16 6.02
CA GLU A 210 -3.66 19.91 5.37
C GLU A 210 -3.39 21.03 4.36
N CYS A 211 -2.19 21.62 4.34
CA CYS A 211 -1.79 22.59 3.32
C CYS A 211 -0.28 22.57 3.08
N PRO A 212 0.22 23.17 1.98
CA PRO A 212 1.64 23.41 1.79
C PRO A 212 2.19 24.32 2.90
N SER A 213 3.42 24.05 3.35
CA SER A 213 4.13 24.92 4.28
C SER A 213 5.52 25.28 3.77
N ILE A 214 5.91 26.53 3.99
CA ILE A 214 7.24 27.05 3.68
C ILE A 214 8.34 26.39 4.53
N ASP A 215 7.99 25.81 5.68
CA ASP A 215 8.95 25.08 6.52
C ASP A 215 9.47 23.82 5.83
N ARG A 216 8.66 23.23 4.94
CA ARG A 216 8.97 22.04 4.15
C ARG A 216 8.46 22.19 2.72
N TRP A 217 8.94 23.22 2.03
CA TRP A 217 8.58 23.49 0.64
C TRP A 217 8.89 22.29 -0.28
N TYR A 218 8.09 22.17 -1.35
CA TYR A 218 8.20 21.10 -2.35
C TYR A 218 8.62 21.69 -3.70
N GLY A 219 9.11 20.82 -4.59
CA GLY A 219 9.65 21.22 -5.90
C GLY A 219 11.16 21.22 -5.95
N GLU A 220 11.71 21.43 -7.15
CA GLU A 220 13.17 21.48 -7.35
C GLU A 220 13.77 22.83 -6.90
N THR A 221 12.95 23.88 -6.91
CA THR A 221 13.35 25.26 -6.60
C THR A 221 12.27 25.98 -5.80
N ILE A 222 12.66 27.05 -5.08
CA ILE A 222 11.72 27.82 -4.26
C ILE A 222 10.67 28.57 -5.10
N ASP A 223 11.00 28.96 -6.33
CA ASP A 223 10.05 29.53 -7.29
C ASP A 223 9.01 28.50 -7.73
N PHE A 224 9.32 27.19 -7.75
CA PHE A 224 8.30 26.17 -8.02
C PHE A 224 7.26 26.06 -6.91
N PHE A 225 7.67 26.33 -5.66
CA PHE A 225 6.78 26.32 -4.50
C PHE A 225 5.81 27.51 -4.49
N PHE A 226 6.32 28.70 -4.81
CA PHE A 226 5.48 29.89 -4.95
C PHE A 226 4.62 29.81 -6.21
N TRP A 227 3.31 29.90 -6.06
CA TRP A 227 2.36 29.73 -7.16
C TRP A 227 1.31 30.84 -7.09
N ASP A 228 0.93 31.40 -8.24
CA ASP A 228 0.02 32.55 -8.33
C ASP A 228 -1.40 32.27 -7.85
N VAL A 229 -1.76 30.99 -7.71
CA VAL A 229 -3.03 30.54 -7.11
C VAL A 229 -2.91 30.24 -5.60
N HIS A 230 -1.71 30.06 -5.05
CA HIS A 230 -1.46 29.90 -3.61
C HIS A 230 -1.30 31.28 -2.97
N ILE A 231 -2.41 31.99 -2.83
CA ILE A 231 -2.41 33.39 -2.41
C ILE A 231 -1.93 33.58 -0.96
N ASN A 232 -2.02 32.54 -0.14
CA ASN A 232 -1.45 32.48 1.20
C ASN A 232 -0.35 31.42 1.26
N THR A 233 0.76 31.75 1.91
CA THR A 233 1.85 30.81 2.20
C THR A 233 2.03 30.71 3.71
N PHE A 234 1.76 29.54 4.24
CA PHE A 234 1.81 29.27 5.67
C PHE A 234 3.19 28.70 6.07
N SER A 235 3.65 29.08 7.26
CA SER A 235 4.46 28.21 8.13
C SER A 235 3.56 27.56 9.18
N GLN A 236 4.07 26.53 9.86
CA GLN A 236 3.42 25.88 10.99
C GLN A 236 2.97 26.90 12.03
N ASN A 237 3.87 27.80 12.44
CA ASN A 237 3.57 28.85 13.41
C ASN A 237 2.43 29.76 12.93
N THR A 238 2.44 30.19 11.66
CA THR A 238 1.38 31.07 11.16
C THR A 238 0.03 30.35 11.01
N LEU A 239 0.01 29.08 10.61
CA LEU A 239 -1.22 28.29 10.52
C LEU A 239 -1.83 28.07 11.90
N GLU A 240 -1.02 27.63 12.87
CA GLU A 240 -1.44 27.45 14.26
C GLU A 240 -1.91 28.78 14.89
N ALA A 241 -1.29 29.91 14.51
CA ALA A 241 -1.74 31.24 14.94
C ALA A 241 -3.11 31.63 14.36
N PHE A 242 -3.39 31.33 13.08
CA PHE A 242 -4.72 31.52 12.50
C PHE A 242 -5.76 30.67 13.21
N LEU A 243 -5.44 29.40 13.51
CA LEU A 243 -6.31 28.49 14.25
C LEU A 243 -6.62 29.04 15.65
N ALA A 244 -5.60 29.41 16.42
CA ALA A 244 -5.78 29.97 17.77
C ALA A 244 -6.63 31.26 17.77
N LYS A 245 -6.41 32.15 16.79
CA LYS A 245 -7.19 33.38 16.62
C LYS A 245 -8.67 33.10 16.30
N ASN A 246 -8.96 31.99 15.64
CA ASN A 246 -10.31 31.58 15.25
C ASN A 246 -10.85 30.46 16.16
N GLN A 247 -10.45 30.46 17.43
CA GLN A 247 -11.02 29.60 18.48
C GLN A 247 -10.85 28.08 18.24
N PHE A 248 -9.72 27.71 17.63
CA PHE A 248 -9.29 26.31 17.50
C PHE A 248 -8.08 26.03 18.38
N GLN A 249 -8.22 25.07 19.29
CA GLN A 249 -7.11 24.55 20.08
C GLN A 249 -6.39 23.46 19.28
N VAL A 250 -5.16 23.73 18.86
CA VAL A 250 -4.32 22.75 18.18
C VAL A 250 -4.00 21.60 19.13
N MET A 251 -4.32 20.37 18.71
CA MET A 251 -4.02 19.15 19.45
C MET A 251 -2.72 18.52 18.98
N SER A 252 -2.58 18.40 17.66
CA SER A 252 -1.38 17.87 17.04
C SER A 252 -1.19 18.39 15.62
N SER A 253 0.06 18.36 15.17
CA SER A 253 0.45 18.76 13.82
C SER A 253 1.65 17.93 13.37
N GLY A 254 1.82 17.82 12.05
CA GLY A 254 2.92 17.05 11.48
C GLY A 254 2.94 17.09 9.95
N TRP A 255 3.57 16.09 9.35
CA TRP A 255 3.80 16.06 7.90
C TRP A 255 3.18 14.83 7.24
N ASN A 256 2.47 15.04 6.15
CA ASN A 256 2.00 14.01 5.23
C ASN A 256 2.68 14.25 3.87
N GLY A 257 3.81 13.59 3.64
CA GLY A 257 4.75 13.96 2.56
C GLY A 257 5.31 15.37 2.79
N HIS A 258 4.92 16.32 1.92
CA HIS A 258 5.27 17.75 2.04
C HIS A 258 4.12 18.61 2.58
N GLY A 259 2.92 18.05 2.77
CA GLY A 259 1.80 18.78 3.36
C GLY A 259 1.96 18.87 4.87
N LEU A 260 1.85 20.08 5.41
CA LEU A 260 1.66 20.31 6.84
C LEU A 260 0.21 19.96 7.16
N TRP A 261 0.00 19.03 8.09
CA TRP A 261 -1.32 18.74 8.61
C TRP A 261 -1.45 19.23 10.06
N VAL A 262 -2.66 19.63 10.44
CA VAL A 262 -3.02 20.06 11.79
C VAL A 262 -4.38 19.49 12.15
N ILE A 263 -4.48 18.87 13.32
CA ILE A 263 -5.74 18.50 13.97
C ILE A 263 -5.95 19.45 15.14
N ALA A 264 -7.09 20.14 15.14
CA ALA A 264 -7.47 21.08 16.18
C ALA A 264 -8.90 20.83 16.64
N GLN A 265 -9.19 21.10 17.90
CA GLN A 265 -10.55 21.01 18.46
C GLN A 265 -11.17 22.40 18.54
N LYS A 266 -12.46 22.50 18.26
CA LYS A 266 -13.24 23.72 18.54
C LYS A 266 -13.18 24.05 20.03
N THR A 267 -13.07 25.33 20.38
CA THR A 267 -13.14 25.74 21.79
C THR A 267 -13.83 27.08 21.97
N LYS A 268 -14.55 27.26 23.08
CA LYS A 268 -15.17 28.55 23.44
C LYS A 268 -14.19 29.51 24.14
N MET A 269 -12.94 29.10 24.35
CA MET A 269 -11.92 29.95 25.00
C MET A 269 -11.59 31.17 24.15
N GLN A 270 -11.78 32.37 24.71
CA GLN A 270 -11.57 33.64 23.98
C GLN A 270 -10.10 34.09 23.91
N ASN A 271 -9.18 33.45 24.65
CA ASN A 271 -7.78 33.91 24.81
C ASN A 271 -6.77 32.78 24.59
N LEU A 272 -6.90 32.03 23.50
CA LEU A 272 -5.83 31.12 23.10
C LEU A 272 -4.55 31.91 22.84
N ARG A 273 -3.42 31.41 23.35
CA ARG A 273 -2.13 32.05 23.14
C ARG A 273 -1.76 31.95 21.67
N VAL A 274 -1.72 33.10 21.00
CA VAL A 274 -1.28 33.20 19.60
C VAL A 274 0.23 33.43 19.57
N ASN A 275 0.98 32.46 19.04
CA ASN A 275 2.41 32.58 18.83
C ASN A 275 2.68 32.86 17.35
N TRP A 276 3.19 34.06 17.05
CA TRP A 276 3.56 34.44 15.69
C TRP A 276 4.85 33.75 15.23
N ASP A 277 5.06 33.70 13.92
CA ASP A 277 6.38 33.35 13.39
C ASP A 277 7.31 34.57 13.35
N ASN A 278 8.60 34.31 13.21
CA ASN A 278 9.61 35.34 13.07
C ASN A 278 9.89 35.59 11.58
N SER A 279 9.65 36.81 11.10
CA SER A 279 9.90 37.20 9.71
C SER A 279 11.34 36.91 9.25
N GLN A 280 12.33 37.13 10.11
CA GLN A 280 13.75 36.83 9.82
C GLN A 280 14.03 35.33 9.66
N ARG A 281 13.25 34.45 10.33
CA ARG A 281 13.35 33.00 10.14
C ARG A 281 12.90 32.64 8.73
N ILE A 282 11.75 33.17 8.29
CA ILE A 282 11.23 32.91 6.94
C ILE A 282 12.16 33.47 5.85
N HIS A 283 12.71 34.67 6.02
CA HIS A 283 13.74 35.19 5.11
C HIS A 283 14.92 34.24 4.96
N ARG A 284 15.42 33.67 6.07
CA ARG A 284 16.52 32.71 6.03
C ARG A 284 16.16 31.44 5.24
N ILE A 285 14.94 30.92 5.39
CA ILE A 285 14.47 29.75 4.63
C ILE A 285 14.53 30.05 3.12
N VAL A 286 13.97 31.18 2.68
CA VAL A 286 13.93 31.56 1.26
C VAL A 286 15.33 31.85 0.71
N GLN A 287 16.19 32.53 1.49
CA GLN A 287 17.58 32.80 1.10
C GLN A 287 18.38 31.51 0.93
N GLN A 288 18.26 30.57 1.87
CA GLN A 288 18.93 29.27 1.79
C GLN A 288 18.45 28.49 0.56
N ALA A 289 17.14 28.41 0.33
CA ALA A 289 16.57 27.72 -0.82
C ALA A 289 17.05 28.33 -2.16
N THR A 290 17.12 29.66 -2.24
CA THR A 290 17.63 30.38 -3.42
C THR A 290 19.12 30.15 -3.65
N SER A 291 19.92 30.02 -2.59
CA SER A 291 21.35 29.72 -2.70
C SER A 291 21.61 28.29 -3.21
N GLN A 292 20.81 27.33 -2.76
CA GLN A 292 20.90 25.93 -3.17
C GLN A 292 20.48 25.74 -4.64
N SER A 293 19.44 26.45 -5.11
CA SER A 293 19.03 26.40 -6.51
C SER A 293 20.08 26.98 -7.47
N LYS A 294 20.79 28.05 -7.06
CA LYS A 294 21.90 28.63 -7.84
C LYS A 294 23.07 27.65 -7.99
N PHE A 295 23.44 26.90 -6.96
CA PHE A 295 24.49 25.88 -7.05
C PHE A 295 24.12 24.72 -7.98
N ALA A 296 22.84 24.31 -8.02
CA ALA A 296 22.37 23.31 -8.98
C ALA A 296 22.41 23.80 -10.43
N SER A 297 22.14 25.10 -10.67
CA SER A 297 22.14 25.69 -12.02
C SER A 297 23.54 25.82 -12.65
N ASN A 298 24.60 26.03 -11.86
CA ASN A 298 25.98 26.14 -12.37
C ASN A 298 26.63 24.79 -12.76
N ASN A 299 25.99 23.65 -12.45
CA ASN A 299 26.45 22.31 -12.84
C ASN A 299 25.62 21.69 -13.97
N SER A 300 24.79 22.48 -14.66
CA SER A 300 23.81 21.96 -15.64
C SER A 300 24.33 21.94 -17.08
N LEU A 301 25.31 21.06 -17.36
CA LEU A 301 25.53 20.54 -18.72
C LEU A 301 25.36 19.02 -18.84
N VAL A 302 24.90 18.34 -17.79
CA VAL A 302 24.57 16.91 -17.88
C VAL A 302 23.27 16.62 -17.13
N THR A 303 22.37 15.88 -17.79
CA THR A 303 21.15 15.21 -17.28
C THR A 303 19.81 15.96 -17.28
N ARG A 304 19.33 16.33 -18.48
CA ARG A 304 17.88 16.25 -18.78
C ARG A 304 17.53 14.78 -19.06
N ALA A 305 16.98 14.10 -18.05
CA ALA A 305 16.18 12.84 -18.11
C ALA A 305 16.33 11.93 -16.86
N SER A 306 16.79 12.44 -15.70
CA SER A 306 17.10 11.54 -14.57
C SER A 306 16.60 11.96 -13.19
N SER A 307 16.05 13.16 -12.96
CA SER A 307 15.86 13.68 -11.59
C SER A 307 14.66 13.12 -10.81
N ILE A 308 13.61 12.60 -11.47
CA ILE A 308 12.44 12.02 -10.77
C ILE A 308 12.68 10.55 -10.42
N VAL A 309 13.35 9.81 -11.31
CA VAL A 309 13.71 8.40 -11.08
C VAL A 309 14.94 8.29 -10.18
N ALA A 310 15.94 9.17 -10.27
CA ALA A 310 17.12 9.12 -9.41
C ALA A 310 16.89 9.59 -7.96
N ARG A 311 15.94 10.51 -7.70
CA ARG A 311 15.59 10.92 -6.32
C ARG A 311 14.73 9.88 -5.59
N GLY A 312 13.86 9.16 -6.30
CA GLY A 312 13.17 7.98 -5.76
C GLY A 312 14.10 6.79 -5.54
N ILE A 313 15.09 6.60 -6.42
CA ILE A 313 16.10 5.55 -6.28
C ILE A 313 17.10 5.85 -5.16
N ASN A 314 17.51 7.11 -4.91
CA ASN A 314 18.46 7.43 -3.84
C ASN A 314 17.86 7.45 -2.42
N LEU A 315 16.53 7.48 -2.27
CA LEU A 315 15.87 7.25 -0.98
C LEU A 315 15.61 5.76 -0.70
N ILE A 316 15.83 4.88 -1.69
CA ILE A 316 15.53 3.44 -1.61
C ILE A 316 16.78 2.56 -1.84
N LYS A 317 17.92 3.11 -2.28
CA LYS A 317 19.14 2.33 -2.60
C LYS A 317 20.37 2.54 -1.70
N THR A 318 20.29 3.26 -0.58
CA THR A 318 21.45 3.24 0.35
C THR A 318 21.35 2.04 1.27
N GLU A 319 22.06 0.98 0.89
CA GLU A 319 22.80 0.09 1.81
C GLU A 319 23.39 0.86 3.01
N PRO A 320 23.61 0.19 4.15
CA PRO A 320 23.51 0.78 5.48
C PRO A 320 24.50 1.93 5.67
N LEU A 321 23.98 3.07 6.14
CA LEU A 321 24.79 4.15 6.71
C LEU A 321 25.82 3.54 7.67
N GLN A 322 27.10 3.64 7.32
CA GLN A 322 28.22 3.40 8.23
C GLN A 322 28.17 4.44 9.35
N ILE A 323 27.39 4.15 10.38
CA ILE A 323 27.37 4.92 11.62
C ILE A 323 28.77 4.79 12.25
N PRO A 324 29.47 5.90 12.57
CA PRO A 324 30.73 5.85 13.29
C PRO A 324 30.56 5.03 14.58
N ILE A 325 31.49 4.12 14.87
CA ILE A 325 31.42 3.16 15.99
C ILE A 325 30.98 3.82 17.31
N LYS A 326 31.48 5.04 17.58
CA LYS A 326 31.13 5.81 18.80
C LYS A 326 29.65 6.22 18.90
N VAL A 327 28.97 6.44 17.77
CA VAL A 327 27.52 6.77 17.74
C VAL A 327 26.69 5.49 17.94
N ARG A 328 27.16 4.37 17.39
CA ARG A 328 26.53 3.05 17.57
C ARG A 328 26.58 2.58 19.03
N GLU A 329 27.73 2.74 19.69
CA GLU A 329 27.90 2.43 21.12
C GLU A 329 27.02 3.29 22.04
N LYS A 330 26.79 4.57 21.67
CA LYS A 330 25.95 5.49 22.44
C LYS A 330 24.46 5.16 22.34
N ILE A 331 24.02 4.67 21.18
CA ILE A 331 22.65 4.17 20.95
C ILE A 331 22.43 2.85 21.69
N GLN A 332 23.39 1.91 21.62
CA GLN A 332 23.31 0.62 22.30
C GLN A 332 23.17 0.76 23.83
N ARG A 333 23.91 1.69 24.45
CA ARG A 333 23.79 1.99 25.89
C ARG A 333 22.47 2.64 26.28
N ARG A 334 21.88 3.47 25.41
CA ARG A 334 20.63 4.18 25.71
C ARG A 334 19.39 3.27 25.63
N PHE A 335 19.46 2.20 24.84
CA PHE A 335 18.33 1.31 24.58
C PHE A 335 18.55 -0.15 25.05
N HIS A 336 19.60 -0.42 25.84
CA HIS A 336 19.92 -1.76 26.37
C HIS A 336 19.99 -2.86 25.29
N ILE A 337 20.49 -2.52 24.11
CA ILE A 337 20.60 -3.45 22.98
C ILE A 337 21.88 -4.30 23.21
N PRO A 338 21.78 -5.65 23.22
CA PRO A 338 22.94 -6.52 23.48
C PRO A 338 24.11 -6.27 22.52
N SER A 339 25.33 -6.34 23.04
CA SER A 339 26.57 -5.97 22.34
C SER A 339 27.04 -6.93 21.24
N ASN A 340 26.36 -8.07 21.04
CA ASN A 340 26.79 -9.14 20.13
C ASN A 340 25.96 -9.24 18.85
N ILE A 341 25.84 -8.14 18.10
CA ILE A 341 25.25 -8.14 16.74
C ILE A 341 26.31 -7.72 15.72
N SER A 342 27.43 -8.44 15.71
CA SER A 342 28.48 -8.27 14.69
C SER A 342 29.03 -9.58 14.11
N ASN A 343 28.40 -10.73 14.40
CA ASN A 343 28.62 -12.00 13.70
C ASN A 343 27.29 -12.55 13.16
N LEU A 344 26.64 -11.78 12.29
CA LEU A 344 25.42 -12.18 11.58
C LEU A 344 25.60 -12.14 10.06
N SER A 345 26.84 -12.28 9.59
CA SER A 345 27.09 -12.92 8.30
C SER A 345 27.19 -14.43 8.54
N ASP A 346 26.50 -15.19 7.69
CA ASP A 346 26.80 -16.59 7.37
C ASP A 346 26.25 -17.71 8.26
N ARG A 347 25.13 -17.50 8.96
CA ARG A 347 24.20 -18.61 9.26
C ARG A 347 22.75 -18.19 9.07
N LEU A 348 22.34 -18.12 7.82
CA LEU A 348 20.96 -18.42 7.47
C LEU A 348 20.66 -19.81 8.02
N LEU A 349 19.81 -19.90 9.05
CA LEU A 349 19.31 -21.14 9.65
C LEU A 349 18.40 -21.95 8.69
N ASP A 350 18.73 -21.96 7.40
CA ASP A 350 17.80 -22.33 6.34
C ASP A 350 17.94 -23.78 5.87
N ALA A 351 18.88 -24.59 6.37
CA ALA A 351 19.02 -25.97 5.88
C ALA A 351 19.82 -26.95 6.76
N GLU A 352 20.83 -26.52 7.52
CA GLU A 352 21.83 -27.49 8.03
C GLU A 352 21.30 -28.51 9.06
N GLU A 353 20.18 -28.26 9.73
CA GLU A 353 19.60 -29.20 10.71
C GLU A 353 18.23 -29.79 10.31
N VAL A 354 17.61 -29.33 9.21
CA VAL A 354 16.16 -29.51 9.00
C VAL A 354 15.80 -30.77 8.19
N ALA A 355 16.69 -31.31 7.35
CA ALA A 355 16.37 -32.55 6.63
C ALA A 355 17.59 -33.22 5.97
N ILE A 356 18.76 -33.21 6.61
CA ILE A 356 19.90 -33.91 6.04
C ILE A 356 19.66 -35.42 6.20
N LYS A 357 19.34 -36.13 5.11
CA LYS A 357 19.66 -37.57 5.02
C LYS A 357 21.13 -37.69 5.43
N PRO A 358 21.50 -38.52 6.42
CA PRO A 358 22.90 -38.74 6.75
C PRO A 358 23.67 -39.01 5.45
N LEU A 359 24.70 -38.20 5.18
CA LEU A 359 25.51 -38.34 3.97
C LEU A 359 26.02 -39.78 3.92
N LEU A 360 25.50 -40.57 3.00
CA LEU A 360 26.08 -41.87 2.69
C LEU A 360 27.47 -41.60 2.09
N PRO A 361 28.51 -42.35 2.47
CA PRO A 361 29.81 -42.22 1.83
C PRO A 361 29.64 -42.39 0.30
N ASN A 362 30.11 -41.41 -0.48
CA ASN A 362 30.06 -41.35 -1.95
C ASN A 362 28.80 -40.80 -2.66
N THR A 363 27.89 -40.07 -2.01
CA THR A 363 26.84 -39.34 -2.75
C THR A 363 27.36 -38.02 -3.31
N SER A 364 27.29 -37.84 -4.63
CA SER A 364 27.61 -36.56 -5.30
C SER A 364 26.57 -35.48 -4.97
N THR A 365 27.04 -34.29 -4.58
CA THR A 365 26.20 -33.12 -4.32
C THR A 365 25.77 -32.48 -5.64
N LEU A 366 24.47 -32.27 -5.84
CA LEU A 366 23.93 -31.51 -6.97
C LEU A 366 24.17 -30.01 -6.76
N ARG A 367 24.47 -29.29 -7.84
CA ARG A 367 24.52 -27.82 -7.87
C ARG A 367 23.32 -27.32 -8.63
N VAL A 368 22.45 -26.56 -7.99
CA VAL A 368 21.18 -26.13 -8.58
C VAL A 368 21.01 -24.62 -8.44
N VAL A 369 20.69 -23.94 -9.54
CA VAL A 369 20.24 -22.54 -9.46
C VAL A 369 18.76 -22.52 -9.13
N HIS A 370 18.37 -21.81 -8.06
CA HIS A 370 16.97 -21.58 -7.72
C HIS A 370 16.60 -20.11 -7.99
N VAL A 371 15.84 -19.89 -9.06
CA VAL A 371 15.23 -18.60 -9.38
C VAL A 371 13.95 -18.42 -8.55
N GLY A 372 13.97 -17.45 -7.64
CA GLY A 372 12.89 -17.23 -6.69
C GLY A 372 12.95 -15.89 -5.97
N ILE A 373 12.15 -15.73 -4.93
CA ILE A 373 12.19 -14.54 -4.06
C ILE A 373 12.85 -14.98 -2.74
N HIS A 374 14.09 -14.56 -2.52
CA HIS A 374 14.94 -15.11 -1.45
C HIS A 374 15.32 -14.10 -0.36
N GLU A 375 15.09 -12.80 -0.59
CA GLU A 375 15.28 -11.78 0.43
C GLU A 375 14.07 -11.71 1.36
N ASN A 376 14.23 -11.14 2.55
CA ASN A 376 13.15 -10.98 3.51
C ASN A 376 12.01 -10.16 2.90
N THR A 377 10.88 -10.80 2.60
CA THR A 377 9.87 -10.24 1.70
C THR A 377 8.79 -9.45 2.44
N ASP A 378 8.11 -8.57 1.70
CA ASP A 378 6.83 -7.98 2.11
C ASP A 378 5.64 -8.94 1.99
N ASN A 379 5.87 -10.25 1.77
CA ASN A 379 4.85 -11.28 1.65
C ASN A 379 5.20 -12.52 2.50
N GLY A 380 4.60 -12.65 3.68
CA GLY A 380 4.88 -13.78 4.59
C GLY A 380 4.66 -15.17 4.00
N GLY A 381 3.86 -15.29 2.94
CA GLY A 381 3.73 -16.56 2.22
C GLY A 381 4.98 -16.91 1.40
N ASP A 382 5.54 -15.94 0.70
CA ASP A 382 6.73 -16.13 -0.13
C ASP A 382 7.97 -16.37 0.75
N THR A 383 8.02 -15.72 1.92
CA THR A 383 9.04 -15.96 2.95
C THR A 383 9.22 -17.45 3.26
N LEU A 384 8.14 -18.22 3.44
CA LEU A 384 8.20 -19.64 3.79
C LEU A 384 8.30 -20.56 2.56
N LEU A 385 7.71 -20.15 1.45
CA LEU A 385 7.53 -20.96 0.26
C LEU A 385 8.84 -21.38 -0.42
N PHE A 386 9.72 -20.43 -0.72
CA PHE A 386 10.98 -20.72 -1.42
C PHE A 386 11.92 -21.60 -0.58
N PRO A 387 12.06 -21.38 0.75
CA PRO A 387 12.70 -22.36 1.64
C PRO A 387 12.04 -23.74 1.60
N SER A 388 10.71 -23.82 1.61
CA SER A 388 9.97 -25.09 1.58
C SER A 388 10.29 -25.94 0.34
N VAL A 389 10.49 -25.31 -0.83
CA VAL A 389 10.96 -26.01 -2.04
C VAL A 389 12.32 -26.66 -1.78
N ARG A 390 13.27 -25.92 -1.20
CA ARG A 390 14.63 -26.40 -0.92
C ARG A 390 14.64 -27.51 0.14
N TRP A 391 13.86 -27.38 1.21
CA TRP A 391 13.75 -28.39 2.26
C TRP A 391 13.20 -29.71 1.72
N LEU A 392 12.12 -29.64 0.93
CA LEU A 392 11.55 -30.81 0.29
C LEU A 392 12.57 -31.50 -0.64
N TRP A 393 13.31 -30.69 -1.41
CA TRP A 393 14.36 -31.16 -2.30
C TRP A 393 15.49 -31.87 -1.55
N GLN A 394 16.05 -31.23 -0.52
CA GLN A 394 17.12 -31.80 0.29
C GLN A 394 16.71 -33.10 1.01
N LYS A 395 15.43 -33.20 1.43
CA LYS A 395 14.92 -34.39 2.11
C LYS A 395 14.79 -35.60 1.18
N HIS A 396 14.32 -35.39 -0.05
CA HIS A 396 13.86 -36.48 -0.92
C HIS A 396 14.78 -36.78 -2.11
N LEU A 397 15.56 -35.81 -2.57
CA LEU A 397 16.50 -35.99 -3.67
C LEU A 397 17.94 -36.15 -3.13
N ALA A 398 18.93 -35.73 -3.91
CA ALA A 398 20.33 -35.74 -3.51
C ALA A 398 20.67 -34.49 -2.65
N PRO A 399 21.73 -34.56 -1.82
CA PRO A 399 22.34 -33.37 -1.24
C PRO A 399 22.54 -32.32 -2.32
N THR A 400 22.04 -31.10 -2.09
CA THR A 400 22.00 -30.06 -3.12
C THR A 400 22.55 -28.75 -2.57
N ASP A 401 23.53 -28.20 -3.28
CA ASP A 401 24.05 -26.85 -3.12
C ASP A 401 23.23 -25.89 -4.00
N PHE A 402 22.59 -24.90 -3.37
CA PHE A 402 21.67 -23.98 -4.03
C PHE A 402 22.30 -22.62 -4.26
N THR A 403 22.45 -22.24 -5.52
CA THR A 403 22.73 -20.87 -5.92
C THR A 403 21.43 -20.09 -6.05
N LEU A 404 21.21 -19.11 -5.18
CA LEU A 404 19.98 -18.31 -5.15
C LEU A 404 20.03 -17.18 -6.18
N SER A 405 19.10 -17.19 -7.13
CA SER A 405 18.98 -16.15 -8.15
C SER A 405 17.67 -15.36 -7.95
N PRO A 406 17.70 -14.02 -7.91
CA PRO A 406 16.49 -13.22 -7.72
C PRO A 406 15.58 -13.26 -8.96
N LEU A 407 14.30 -13.54 -8.75
CA LEU A 407 13.29 -13.65 -9.82
C LEU A 407 13.12 -12.36 -10.63
N ARG A 408 13.16 -11.20 -9.96
CA ARG A 408 12.81 -9.90 -10.55
C ARG A 408 14.01 -9.17 -11.16
N GLY A 409 15.18 -9.80 -11.18
CA GLY A 409 16.36 -9.29 -11.87
C GLY A 409 16.22 -9.38 -13.39
N LYS A 410 16.96 -8.53 -14.11
CA LYS A 410 17.11 -8.67 -15.57
C LYS A 410 18.01 -9.86 -15.86
N VAL A 411 17.56 -10.80 -16.70
CA VAL A 411 18.40 -11.92 -17.13
C VAL A 411 19.35 -11.45 -18.23
N THR A 412 20.65 -11.68 -18.03
CA THR A 412 21.71 -11.31 -18.98
C THR A 412 22.44 -12.55 -19.49
N GLN A 413 23.39 -12.38 -20.41
CA GLN A 413 24.26 -13.48 -20.84
C GLN A 413 25.05 -14.05 -19.65
N GLU A 414 25.53 -13.20 -18.74
CA GLU A 414 26.24 -13.62 -17.52
C GLU A 414 25.36 -14.48 -16.62
N THR A 415 24.07 -14.13 -16.45
CA THR A 415 23.10 -14.96 -15.71
C THR A 415 22.99 -16.35 -16.32
N ILE A 416 22.95 -16.44 -17.65
CA ILE A 416 22.85 -17.72 -18.37
C ILE A 416 24.15 -18.52 -18.27
N ASP A 417 25.29 -17.87 -18.37
CA ASP A 417 26.60 -18.51 -18.23
C ASP A 417 26.77 -19.08 -16.82
N GLU A 418 26.26 -18.40 -15.80
CA GLU A 418 26.23 -18.91 -14.42
C GLU A 418 25.28 -20.11 -14.28
N ILE A 419 24.05 -20.03 -14.81
CA ILE A 419 23.10 -21.15 -14.81
C ILE A 419 23.73 -22.39 -15.46
N ASN A 420 24.45 -22.23 -16.56
CA ASN A 420 25.05 -23.34 -17.30
C ASN A 420 26.26 -23.98 -16.61
N LYS A 421 26.76 -23.42 -15.49
CA LYS A 421 27.79 -24.08 -14.65
C LYS A 421 27.20 -25.11 -13.68
N HIS A 422 25.88 -25.12 -13.52
CA HIS A 422 25.15 -25.95 -12.56
C HIS A 422 24.57 -27.19 -13.23
N ASP A 423 23.99 -28.08 -12.44
CA ASP A 423 23.42 -29.34 -12.91
C ASP A 423 21.95 -29.16 -13.32
N ALA A 424 21.21 -28.25 -12.68
CA ALA A 424 19.83 -27.91 -13.04
C ALA A 424 19.44 -26.47 -12.69
N LEU A 425 18.35 -26.00 -13.30
CA LEU A 425 17.68 -24.74 -13.00
C LEU A 425 16.27 -25.00 -12.46
N ILE A 426 15.99 -24.54 -11.25
CA ILE A 426 14.64 -24.51 -10.68
C ILE A 426 14.08 -23.08 -10.76
N ILE A 427 12.87 -22.95 -11.27
CA ILE A 427 12.09 -21.71 -11.25
C ILE A 427 10.76 -22.02 -10.57
N GLY A 428 10.52 -21.51 -9.35
CA GLY A 428 9.21 -21.77 -8.77
C GLY A 428 9.07 -21.67 -7.26
N GLY A 429 7.96 -22.21 -6.78
CA GLY A 429 7.36 -22.02 -5.48
C GLY A 429 6.11 -21.13 -5.60
N GLY A 430 6.21 -20.00 -6.31
CA GLY A 430 5.22 -18.92 -6.22
C GLY A 430 4.16 -18.84 -7.33
N GLY A 431 3.21 -17.93 -7.14
CA GLY A 431 2.32 -17.50 -8.22
C GLY A 431 3.01 -16.51 -9.15
N LEU A 432 3.85 -17.03 -10.04
CA LEU A 432 4.83 -16.22 -10.78
C LEU A 432 4.26 -15.57 -12.06
N PHE A 433 3.20 -16.13 -12.65
CA PHE A 433 2.57 -15.56 -13.84
C PHE A 433 1.61 -14.44 -13.44
N LEU A 434 2.15 -13.21 -13.44
CA LEU A 434 1.49 -11.93 -13.17
C LEU A 434 1.92 -10.94 -14.26
N SER A 435 0.97 -10.25 -14.88
CA SER A 435 1.23 -9.31 -15.98
C SER A 435 1.68 -7.91 -15.49
N ASP A 436 1.32 -7.57 -14.26
CA ASP A 436 1.49 -6.25 -13.66
C ASP A 436 2.65 -6.16 -12.65
N THR A 437 3.25 -7.31 -12.31
CA THR A 437 4.35 -7.39 -11.34
C THR A 437 5.67 -7.62 -12.08
N ASN A 438 6.65 -6.75 -11.87
CA ASN A 438 7.89 -6.72 -12.67
C ASN A 438 7.63 -6.69 -14.20
N SER A 439 6.70 -5.82 -14.63
CA SER A 439 6.27 -5.74 -16.02
C SER A 439 7.46 -5.44 -16.95
N ASN A 440 7.57 -6.21 -18.03
CA ASN A 440 8.65 -6.11 -18.99
C ASN A 440 8.20 -6.58 -20.38
N ASN A 441 8.95 -6.21 -21.42
CA ASN A 441 8.70 -6.61 -22.79
C ASN A 441 9.60 -7.76 -23.26
N LEU A 442 10.26 -8.48 -22.33
CA LEU A 442 11.17 -9.60 -22.65
C LEU A 442 10.42 -10.93 -22.57
N SER A 443 9.70 -11.14 -21.48
CA SER A 443 8.92 -12.35 -21.22
C SER A 443 7.45 -12.07 -21.00
N GLY A 444 7.06 -10.86 -20.57
CA GLY A 444 5.67 -10.53 -20.25
C GLY A 444 5.18 -11.07 -18.90
N TRP A 445 6.07 -11.62 -18.07
CA TRP A 445 5.81 -12.05 -16.69
C TRP A 445 7.04 -11.80 -15.81
N GLN A 446 6.98 -12.15 -14.52
CA GLN A 446 7.94 -11.70 -13.51
C GLN A 446 9.41 -12.04 -13.79
N TRP A 447 9.71 -13.18 -14.45
CA TRP A 447 11.09 -13.53 -14.79
C TRP A 447 11.47 -12.93 -16.14
N ALA A 448 12.29 -11.87 -16.13
CA ALA A 448 12.60 -11.07 -17.32
C ALA A 448 13.64 -11.74 -18.25
N CYS A 449 13.35 -12.95 -18.72
CA CYS A 449 14.17 -13.74 -19.62
C CYS A 449 13.60 -13.74 -21.04
N SER A 450 14.33 -13.19 -22.01
CA SER A 450 13.94 -13.25 -23.44
C SER A 450 14.00 -14.68 -23.99
N THR A 451 13.26 -14.98 -25.05
CA THR A 451 13.32 -16.30 -25.71
C THR A 451 14.73 -16.63 -26.21
N GLN A 452 15.49 -15.64 -26.68
CA GLN A 452 16.86 -15.83 -27.16
C GLN A 452 17.83 -16.23 -26.04
N LEU A 453 17.63 -15.74 -24.82
CA LEU A 453 18.44 -16.12 -23.66
C LEU A 453 17.99 -17.48 -23.11
N LEU A 454 16.68 -17.73 -23.09
CA LEU A 454 16.11 -19.01 -22.71
C LEU A 454 16.64 -20.16 -23.57
N ASP A 455 16.84 -19.92 -24.87
CA ASP A 455 17.44 -20.88 -25.80
C ASP A 455 18.85 -21.32 -25.42
N LYS A 456 19.62 -20.42 -24.80
CA LYS A 456 21.01 -20.63 -24.40
C LYS A 456 21.15 -21.39 -23.09
N ILE A 457 20.07 -21.67 -22.37
CA ILE A 457 20.09 -22.55 -21.20
C ILE A 457 20.28 -23.99 -21.67
N LYS A 458 21.33 -24.64 -21.15
CA LYS A 458 21.77 -26.00 -21.51
C LYS A 458 21.41 -27.05 -20.47
N VAL A 459 21.15 -26.62 -19.23
CA VAL A 459 20.76 -27.47 -18.11
C VAL A 459 19.25 -27.72 -18.11
N PRO A 460 18.77 -28.81 -17.51
CA PRO A 460 17.33 -29.06 -17.31
C PRO A 460 16.65 -27.90 -16.59
N ILE A 461 15.56 -27.39 -17.17
CA ILE A 461 14.71 -26.37 -16.56
C ILE A 461 13.52 -27.04 -15.88
N ILE A 462 13.33 -26.76 -14.60
CA ILE A 462 12.30 -27.34 -13.74
C ILE A 462 11.45 -26.19 -13.21
N LEU A 463 10.20 -26.13 -13.65
CA LEU A 463 9.20 -25.29 -13.01
C LEU A 463 8.58 -26.07 -11.86
N PHE A 464 8.69 -25.57 -10.63
CA PHE A 464 8.21 -26.29 -9.45
C PHE A 464 7.09 -25.51 -8.75
N ALA A 465 5.87 -26.06 -8.71
CA ALA A 465 4.70 -25.43 -8.09
C ALA A 465 4.45 -23.97 -8.54
N VAL A 466 4.57 -23.66 -9.84
CA VAL A 466 4.32 -22.31 -10.36
C VAL A 466 2.83 -22.06 -10.53
N GLY A 467 2.36 -20.86 -10.20
CA GLY A 467 0.94 -20.49 -10.30
C GLY A 467 0.60 -19.43 -11.34
N TYR A 468 -0.56 -19.60 -11.98
CA TYR A 468 -1.26 -18.54 -12.72
C TYR A 468 -2.00 -17.62 -11.74
N ASN A 469 -1.78 -16.31 -11.84
CA ASN A 469 -2.16 -15.32 -10.82
C ASN A 469 -2.90 -14.09 -11.41
N GLN A 470 -3.69 -14.26 -12.46
CA GLN A 470 -4.50 -13.17 -13.00
C GLN A 470 -5.75 -12.91 -12.13
N PHE A 471 -6.01 -11.64 -11.81
CA PHE A 471 -7.19 -11.21 -11.09
C PHE A 471 -8.42 -11.13 -12.00
N ARG A 472 -9.62 -11.22 -11.40
CA ARG A 472 -10.90 -11.02 -12.13
C ARG A 472 -10.93 -9.59 -12.70
N GLY A 473 -11.32 -9.45 -13.97
CA GLY A 473 -11.37 -8.15 -14.65
C GLY A 473 -10.00 -7.56 -15.02
N GLN A 474 -8.88 -8.25 -14.74
CA GLN A 474 -7.56 -7.78 -15.14
C GLN A 474 -7.33 -8.03 -16.63
N SER A 475 -6.62 -7.10 -17.29
CA SER A 475 -6.24 -7.25 -18.69
C SER A 475 -5.47 -8.55 -18.97
N GLU A 476 -5.62 -9.07 -20.18
CA GLU A 476 -4.89 -10.24 -20.65
C GLU A 476 -3.38 -10.00 -20.71
N PHE A 477 -2.62 -11.09 -20.72
CA PHE A 477 -1.18 -11.03 -20.92
C PHE A 477 -0.84 -10.52 -22.32
N LYS A 478 0.21 -9.70 -22.42
CA LYS A 478 0.73 -9.21 -23.71
C LYS A 478 1.17 -10.38 -24.60
N PRO A 479 1.12 -10.26 -25.94
CA PRO A 479 1.51 -11.36 -26.86
C PRO A 479 2.92 -11.93 -26.64
N VAL A 480 3.85 -11.13 -26.09
CA VAL A 480 5.20 -11.59 -25.71
C VAL A 480 5.17 -12.71 -24.67
N PHE A 481 4.17 -12.72 -23.78
CA PHE A 481 3.95 -13.77 -22.80
C PHE A 481 3.71 -15.11 -23.46
N THR A 482 2.75 -15.19 -24.39
CA THR A 482 2.43 -16.41 -25.14
C THR A 482 3.67 -16.98 -25.80
N LYS A 483 4.42 -16.15 -26.54
CA LYS A 483 5.65 -16.57 -27.23
C LYS A 483 6.70 -17.08 -26.24
N ASN A 484 6.88 -16.40 -25.12
CA ASN A 484 7.85 -16.78 -24.10
C ASN A 484 7.45 -18.08 -23.40
N LEU A 485 6.18 -18.22 -23.03
CA LEU A 485 5.62 -19.37 -22.36
C LEU A 485 5.71 -20.63 -23.23
N CYS A 486 5.33 -20.55 -24.51
CA CYS A 486 5.50 -21.67 -25.45
C CYS A 486 6.95 -22.16 -25.43
N ARG A 487 7.92 -21.24 -25.56
CA ARG A 487 9.32 -21.61 -25.61
C ARG A 487 9.84 -22.18 -24.29
N LEU A 488 9.38 -21.65 -23.16
CA LEU A 488 9.69 -22.17 -21.83
C LEU A 488 9.16 -23.59 -21.65
N VAL A 489 7.92 -23.85 -22.05
CA VAL A 489 7.32 -25.18 -21.96
C VAL A 489 8.04 -26.17 -22.86
N GLU A 490 8.41 -25.80 -24.09
CA GLU A 490 9.22 -26.64 -24.98
C GLU A 490 10.56 -27.04 -24.34
N LYS A 491 11.29 -26.06 -23.81
CA LYS A 491 12.65 -26.23 -23.27
C LYS A 491 12.69 -26.93 -21.90
N SER A 492 11.62 -26.86 -21.12
CA SER A 492 11.64 -27.36 -19.75
C SER A 492 11.55 -28.88 -19.70
N ALA A 493 12.33 -29.46 -18.80
CA ALA A 493 12.30 -30.89 -18.51
C ALA A 493 11.07 -31.25 -17.68
N PHE A 494 10.65 -30.36 -16.78
CA PHE A 494 9.48 -30.54 -15.94
C PHE A 494 8.71 -29.22 -15.77
N ILE A 495 7.38 -29.25 -15.96
CA ILE A 495 6.49 -28.10 -15.73
C ILE A 495 5.45 -28.44 -14.67
N GLY A 496 5.80 -28.20 -13.41
CA GLY A 496 4.90 -28.34 -12.27
C GLY A 496 4.11 -27.06 -12.01
N LEU A 497 2.80 -27.12 -12.17
CA LEU A 497 1.87 -26.04 -11.84
C LEU A 497 1.13 -26.35 -10.54
N ARG A 498 0.96 -25.33 -9.69
CA ARG A 498 0.48 -25.50 -8.31
C ARG A 498 -0.97 -25.92 -8.15
N ASN A 499 -1.77 -25.82 -9.22
CA ASN A 499 -3.19 -26.18 -9.22
C ASN A 499 -3.72 -26.45 -10.64
N HIS A 500 -4.77 -27.27 -10.74
CA HIS A 500 -5.36 -27.60 -12.05
C HIS A 500 -5.95 -26.37 -12.75
N GLY A 501 -6.48 -25.40 -12.00
CA GLY A 501 -6.93 -24.14 -12.60
C GLY A 501 -5.81 -23.34 -13.28
N SER A 502 -4.56 -23.43 -12.81
CA SER A 502 -3.40 -22.84 -13.48
C SER A 502 -3.04 -23.62 -14.75
N ILE A 503 -3.18 -24.95 -14.75
CA ILE A 503 -3.00 -25.79 -15.94
C ILE A 503 -3.99 -25.35 -17.03
N GLU A 504 -5.28 -25.31 -16.70
CA GLU A 504 -6.33 -24.94 -17.65
C GLU A 504 -6.18 -23.49 -18.15
N ALA A 505 -5.75 -22.56 -17.29
CA ALA A 505 -5.48 -21.19 -17.70
C ALA A 505 -4.30 -21.11 -18.69
N LEU A 506 -3.21 -21.84 -18.45
CA LEU A 506 -2.04 -21.80 -19.34
C LEU A 506 -2.26 -22.53 -20.66
N LYS A 507 -3.11 -23.57 -20.71
CA LYS A 507 -3.50 -24.25 -21.97
C LYS A 507 -4.05 -23.29 -23.01
N GLN A 508 -4.73 -22.22 -22.60
CA GLN A 508 -5.29 -21.20 -23.50
C GLN A 508 -4.20 -20.41 -24.25
N TYR A 509 -2.97 -20.39 -23.72
CA TYR A 509 -1.82 -19.72 -24.34
C TYR A 509 -0.89 -20.69 -25.08
N LEU A 510 -1.17 -22.00 -25.05
CA LEU A 510 -0.28 -23.03 -25.55
C LEU A 510 -0.93 -23.85 -26.66
N PRO A 511 -0.17 -24.27 -27.69
CA PRO A 511 -0.67 -25.26 -28.63
C PRO A 511 -0.97 -26.58 -27.91
N GLU A 512 -1.99 -27.30 -28.39
CA GLU A 512 -2.45 -28.58 -27.81
C GLU A 512 -1.33 -29.60 -27.67
N SER A 513 -0.38 -29.60 -28.61
CA SER A 513 0.81 -30.47 -28.59
C SER A 513 1.68 -30.30 -27.35
N LEU A 514 1.59 -29.18 -26.62
CA LEU A 514 2.35 -28.92 -25.39
C LEU A 514 1.56 -29.13 -24.10
N HIS A 515 0.24 -29.38 -24.19
CA HIS A 515 -0.63 -29.49 -23.01
C HIS A 515 -0.21 -30.64 -22.08
N HIS A 516 0.25 -31.76 -22.65
CA HIS A 516 0.71 -32.93 -21.90
C HIS A 516 1.93 -32.67 -21.00
N LYS A 517 2.68 -31.58 -21.24
CA LYS A 517 3.83 -31.21 -20.41
C LYS A 517 3.44 -30.53 -19.11
N LEU A 518 2.20 -30.02 -19.00
CA LEU A 518 1.72 -29.31 -17.82
C LEU A 518 1.26 -30.32 -16.75
N ILE A 519 2.00 -30.41 -15.65
CA ILE A 519 1.77 -31.39 -14.59
C ILE A 519 1.31 -30.67 -13.33
N PHE A 520 0.38 -31.27 -12.60
CA PHE A 520 0.00 -30.77 -11.28
C PHE A 520 1.10 -31.08 -10.26
N GLN A 521 1.69 -30.04 -9.68
CA GLN A 521 2.69 -30.11 -8.61
C GLN A 521 2.20 -29.28 -7.41
N PRO A 522 1.69 -29.91 -6.34
CA PRO A 522 1.23 -29.20 -5.16
C PRO A 522 2.27 -28.24 -4.58
N CYS A 523 1.79 -27.14 -4.01
CA CYS A 523 2.66 -26.20 -3.29
C CYS A 523 3.29 -26.90 -2.08
N PRO A 524 4.61 -26.83 -1.86
CA PRO A 524 5.24 -27.54 -0.74
C PRO A 524 4.73 -27.05 0.62
N THR A 525 4.23 -25.81 0.73
CA THR A 525 3.66 -25.33 2.00
C THR A 525 2.39 -26.08 2.41
N THR A 526 1.71 -26.79 1.50
CA THR A 526 0.53 -27.63 1.86
C THR A 526 0.92 -28.97 2.48
N LEU A 527 2.22 -29.25 2.58
CA LEU A 527 2.78 -30.54 3.00
C LEU A 527 3.82 -30.40 4.12
N LEU A 528 3.85 -29.24 4.80
CA LEU A 528 4.84 -28.94 5.84
C LEU A 528 4.93 -30.05 6.90
N SER A 529 3.79 -30.60 7.35
CA SER A 529 3.76 -31.70 8.33
C SER A 529 4.42 -33.00 7.89
N ARG A 530 4.67 -33.17 6.59
CA ARG A 530 5.32 -34.38 6.04
C ARG A 530 6.84 -34.28 6.01
N PHE A 531 7.38 -33.07 5.84
CA PHE A 531 8.81 -32.89 5.64
C PHE A 531 9.53 -32.01 6.65
N TYR A 532 8.86 -31.01 7.25
CA TYR A 532 9.48 -30.11 8.21
C TYR A 532 9.57 -30.76 9.61
N PRO A 533 10.77 -30.87 10.21
CA PRO A 533 10.96 -31.45 11.54
C PRO A 533 10.50 -30.50 12.64
N GLY A 534 10.19 -31.05 13.82
CA GLY A 534 10.01 -30.23 15.01
C GLY A 534 8.83 -29.27 14.95
N ILE A 535 7.82 -29.53 14.10
CA ILE A 535 6.54 -28.84 14.21
C ILE A 535 6.04 -29.12 15.63
N PRO A 536 5.78 -28.07 16.44
CA PRO A 536 5.27 -28.25 17.78
C PRO A 536 4.07 -29.18 17.70
N PRO A 537 4.00 -30.26 18.50
CA PRO A 537 2.81 -31.07 18.52
C PRO A 537 1.65 -30.12 18.85
N LYS A 538 0.50 -30.35 18.22
CA LYS A 538 -0.74 -29.63 18.55
C LYS A 538 -1.25 -30.05 19.93
N THR A 539 -0.38 -30.07 20.94
CA THR A 539 -0.74 -30.39 22.32
C THR A 539 -1.49 -29.22 22.90
N GLU A 540 -2.77 -29.47 23.16
CA GLU A 540 -3.54 -28.88 24.27
C GLU A 540 -3.61 -27.35 24.37
N ASN A 541 -3.48 -26.60 23.27
CA ASN A 541 -3.87 -25.20 23.30
C ASN A 541 -5.39 -25.12 23.50
N LYS A 542 -5.80 -24.87 24.75
CA LYS A 542 -7.18 -24.56 25.15
C LYS A 542 -7.73 -23.32 24.45
N GLU A 543 -6.87 -22.51 23.84
CA GLU A 543 -7.28 -21.28 23.15
C GLU A 543 -7.78 -21.57 21.75
N GLN A 544 -9.05 -21.26 21.54
CA GLN A 544 -9.77 -21.34 20.27
C GLN A 544 -9.35 -20.18 19.34
N ILE A 545 -8.07 -20.13 18.96
CA ILE A 545 -7.51 -19.06 18.11
C ILE A 545 -7.98 -19.24 16.65
N VAL A 546 -8.54 -18.17 16.08
CA VAL A 546 -8.86 -18.07 14.64
C VAL A 546 -7.91 -17.08 13.99
N SER A 547 -7.04 -17.53 13.09
CA SER A 547 -6.28 -16.58 12.27
C SER A 547 -7.18 -15.96 11.21
N VAL A 548 -7.11 -14.64 11.04
CA VAL A 548 -7.90 -13.86 10.09
C VAL A 548 -6.96 -13.11 9.15
N ASN A 549 -6.96 -13.46 7.87
CA ASN A 549 -6.19 -12.75 6.86
C ASN A 549 -7.09 -12.06 5.83
N ILE A 550 -6.99 -10.72 5.77
CA ILE A 550 -7.67 -9.89 4.78
C ILE A 550 -6.64 -9.30 3.82
N ALA A 551 -6.74 -9.65 2.55
CA ALA A 551 -5.75 -9.25 1.55
C ALA A 551 -6.12 -7.89 0.95
N PHE A 552 -5.27 -6.88 1.16
CA PHE A 552 -5.50 -5.52 0.64
C PHE A 552 -4.65 -5.15 -0.58
N ASP A 553 -3.83 -6.08 -1.11
CA ASP A 553 -3.19 -5.87 -2.41
C ASP A 553 -4.24 -5.87 -3.53
N ARG A 554 -4.22 -4.84 -4.39
CA ARG A 554 -5.21 -4.68 -5.47
C ARG A 554 -6.65 -4.82 -4.97
N HIS A 555 -6.93 -4.24 -3.80
CA HIS A 555 -8.24 -4.30 -3.13
C HIS A 555 -9.43 -4.04 -4.11
N HIS A 556 -9.34 -3.06 -5.01
CA HIS A 556 -10.35 -2.81 -6.04
C HIS A 556 -10.67 -4.01 -6.94
N LEU A 557 -9.69 -4.87 -7.27
CA LEU A 557 -9.92 -6.11 -8.03
C LEU A 557 -10.43 -7.26 -7.16
N ARG A 558 -10.27 -7.17 -5.83
CA ARG A 558 -10.72 -8.19 -4.87
C ARG A 558 -12.16 -7.94 -4.48
N PHE A 559 -12.45 -6.75 -4.00
CA PHE A 559 -13.73 -6.39 -3.40
C PHE A 559 -14.70 -5.72 -4.38
N GLY A 560 -14.17 -5.12 -5.45
CA GLY A 560 -14.97 -4.28 -6.35
C GLY A 560 -15.65 -3.14 -5.57
N HIS A 561 -16.91 -2.87 -5.90
CA HIS A 561 -17.71 -1.82 -5.25
C HIS A 561 -18.28 -2.23 -3.89
N ARG A 562 -18.10 -3.49 -3.45
CA ARG A 562 -18.68 -4.05 -2.22
C ARG A 562 -17.67 -4.14 -1.06
N GLU A 563 -16.54 -3.43 -1.13
CA GLU A 563 -15.48 -3.46 -0.09
C GLU A 563 -16.03 -3.25 1.32
N ASP A 564 -16.77 -2.17 1.55
CA ASP A 564 -17.29 -1.82 2.86
C ASP A 564 -18.25 -2.91 3.39
N GLU A 565 -19.19 -3.34 2.54
CA GLU A 565 -20.15 -4.39 2.85
C GLU A 565 -19.47 -5.71 3.24
N ILE A 566 -18.48 -6.14 2.46
CA ILE A 566 -17.74 -7.39 2.71
C ILE A 566 -16.96 -7.31 4.01
N LEU A 567 -16.26 -6.19 4.27
CA LEU A 567 -15.49 -6.01 5.50
C LEU A 567 -16.37 -5.93 6.74
N TRP A 568 -17.55 -5.31 6.63
CA TRP A 568 -18.55 -5.27 7.70
C TRP A 568 -19.11 -6.67 8.00
N ASN A 569 -19.49 -7.42 6.98
CA ASN A 569 -19.96 -8.80 7.13
C ASN A 569 -18.90 -9.70 7.79
N ILE A 570 -17.62 -9.50 7.45
CA ILE A 570 -16.51 -10.19 8.12
C ILE A 570 -16.43 -9.77 9.58
N ALA A 571 -16.43 -8.46 9.89
CA ALA A 571 -16.36 -7.97 11.26
C ALA A 571 -17.49 -8.52 12.14
N GLU A 572 -18.72 -8.55 11.61
CA GLU A 572 -19.89 -9.12 12.29
C GLU A 572 -19.74 -10.62 12.54
N SER A 573 -19.25 -11.37 11.55
CA SER A 573 -18.96 -12.79 11.70
C SER A 573 -17.89 -13.06 12.78
N LEU A 574 -16.88 -12.20 12.88
CA LEU A 574 -15.84 -12.31 13.91
C LEU A 574 -16.34 -11.94 15.31
N LEU A 575 -17.28 -10.99 15.43
CA LEU A 575 -17.96 -10.68 16.70
C LEU A 575 -18.75 -11.89 17.20
N LEU A 576 -19.53 -12.54 16.32
CA LEU A 576 -20.26 -13.77 16.65
C LEU A 576 -19.33 -14.92 17.09
N LEU A 577 -18.13 -15.02 16.50
CA LEU A 577 -17.12 -15.98 16.96
C LEU A 577 -16.61 -15.65 18.37
N LYS A 578 -16.35 -14.37 18.67
CA LYS A 578 -15.93 -13.94 20.02
C LYS A 578 -16.99 -14.26 21.07
N GLU A 579 -18.27 -14.07 20.75
CA GLU A 579 -19.39 -14.44 21.64
C GLU A 579 -19.42 -15.94 21.96
N LYS A 580 -18.92 -16.77 21.03
CA LYS A 580 -18.78 -18.23 21.20
C LYS A 580 -17.48 -18.67 21.88
N GLY A 581 -16.64 -17.73 22.35
CA GLY A 581 -15.40 -18.01 23.05
C GLY A 581 -14.17 -18.21 22.16
N TRP A 582 -14.29 -18.00 20.84
CA TRP A 582 -13.14 -18.01 19.93
C TRP A 582 -12.37 -16.69 20.01
N ASN A 583 -11.06 -16.75 19.75
CA ASN A 583 -10.17 -15.58 19.75
C ASN A 583 -9.68 -15.29 18.32
N PRO A 584 -10.34 -14.39 17.57
CA PRO A 584 -9.83 -13.95 16.28
C PRO A 584 -8.56 -13.10 16.42
N VAL A 585 -7.55 -13.42 15.63
CA VAL A 585 -6.27 -12.70 15.57
C VAL A 585 -5.96 -12.40 14.11
N VAL A 586 -5.63 -11.15 13.79
CA VAL A 586 -5.35 -10.72 12.41
C VAL A 586 -3.94 -11.14 12.02
N PHE A 587 -3.81 -11.90 10.95
CA PHE A 587 -2.54 -12.37 10.40
C PHE A 587 -2.21 -11.60 9.12
N ASN A 588 -1.31 -10.62 9.24
CA ASN A 588 -0.90 -9.75 8.14
C ASN A 588 0.27 -10.37 7.38
N HIS A 589 0.05 -10.79 6.14
CA HIS A 589 1.13 -11.29 5.29
C HIS A 589 1.83 -10.17 4.53
N SER A 590 1.21 -9.00 4.40
CA SER A 590 1.76 -7.82 3.75
C SER A 590 1.46 -6.57 4.58
N PRO A 591 2.31 -5.52 4.52
CA PRO A 591 2.03 -4.26 5.21
C PRO A 591 0.64 -3.68 4.91
N ASN A 592 0.12 -3.89 3.69
CA ASN A 592 -1.18 -3.38 3.28
C ASN A 592 -2.36 -4.13 3.91
N ASP A 593 -2.19 -5.40 4.30
CA ASP A 593 -3.27 -6.21 4.93
C ASP A 593 -3.80 -5.55 6.20
N ARG A 594 -2.94 -4.75 6.85
CA ARG A 594 -3.29 -4.00 8.04
C ARG A 594 -4.50 -3.10 7.80
N ASP A 595 -4.71 -2.56 6.60
CA ASP A 595 -5.81 -1.61 6.34
C ASP A 595 -7.20 -2.13 6.74
N ALA A 596 -7.40 -3.46 6.81
CA ALA A 596 -8.63 -4.07 7.30
C ALA A 596 -9.04 -3.61 8.71
N HIS A 597 -8.07 -3.28 9.57
CA HIS A 597 -8.33 -2.92 10.97
C HIS A 597 -9.24 -1.70 11.10
N LEU A 598 -9.25 -0.80 10.11
CA LEU A 598 -10.05 0.42 10.13
C LEU A 598 -11.55 0.08 10.18
N TRP A 599 -12.00 -0.88 9.36
CA TRP A 599 -13.39 -1.33 9.37
C TRP A 599 -13.72 -2.15 10.63
N PHE A 600 -12.77 -2.94 11.14
CA PHE A 600 -12.98 -3.70 12.37
C PHE A 600 -13.15 -2.76 13.57
N LYS A 601 -12.28 -1.76 13.73
CA LYS A 601 -12.40 -0.75 14.79
C LYS A 601 -13.67 0.09 14.66
N ALA A 602 -14.06 0.46 13.45
CA ALA A 602 -15.33 1.13 13.20
C ALA A 602 -16.54 0.30 13.69
N LYS A 603 -16.48 -1.03 13.55
CA LYS A 603 -17.46 -1.97 14.12
C LYS A 603 -17.23 -2.30 15.60
N GLY A 604 -16.27 -1.64 16.24
CA GLY A 604 -15.96 -1.86 17.64
C GLY A 604 -15.24 -3.17 17.94
N LEU A 605 -14.67 -3.80 16.92
CA LEU A 605 -13.91 -5.04 16.98
C LEU A 605 -12.42 -4.72 17.02
N ILE A 606 -11.83 -4.81 18.22
CA ILE A 606 -10.39 -4.69 18.43
C ILE A 606 -9.82 -6.10 18.51
N LEU A 607 -8.85 -6.39 17.64
CA LEU A 607 -8.20 -7.69 17.50
C LEU A 607 -6.69 -7.53 17.66
N ASP A 608 -6.03 -8.55 18.20
CA ASP A 608 -4.58 -8.65 18.17
C ASP A 608 -4.09 -8.84 16.72
N GLU A 609 -2.89 -8.35 16.42
CA GLU A 609 -2.26 -8.43 15.10
C GLU A 609 -0.94 -9.20 15.17
N VAL A 610 -0.74 -10.13 14.22
CA VAL A 610 0.52 -10.83 13.96
C VAL A 610 1.01 -10.42 12.57
N ASN A 611 2.23 -9.89 12.49
CA ASN A 611 2.85 -9.49 11.23
C ASN A 611 3.80 -10.59 10.74
N LEU A 612 3.48 -11.18 9.59
CA LEU A 612 4.24 -12.26 8.96
C LEU A 612 5.09 -11.79 7.78
N PHE A 613 5.06 -10.50 7.44
CA PHE A 613 6.00 -9.93 6.48
C PHE A 613 7.31 -9.57 7.18
N ARG A 614 8.42 -9.66 6.46
CA ARG A 614 9.76 -9.35 6.97
C ARG A 614 10.20 -10.15 8.21
N VAL A 615 9.68 -11.37 8.39
CA VAL A 615 10.08 -12.29 9.47
C VAL A 615 10.80 -13.52 8.92
N PRO A 616 11.58 -14.25 9.73
CA PRO A 616 12.15 -15.55 9.32
C PRO A 616 11.05 -16.60 9.02
N PRO A 617 11.33 -17.60 8.16
CA PRO A 617 10.39 -18.69 7.84
C PRO A 617 9.87 -19.44 9.08
N GLN A 618 10.73 -19.65 10.09
CA GLN A 618 10.39 -20.36 11.32
C GLN A 618 9.27 -19.65 12.09
N THR A 619 9.32 -18.33 12.17
CA THR A 619 8.28 -17.52 12.82
C THR A 619 6.93 -17.71 12.15
N VAL A 620 6.87 -17.84 10.82
CA VAL A 620 5.60 -18.11 10.11
C VAL A 620 5.02 -19.46 10.53
N ILE A 621 5.85 -20.49 10.65
CA ILE A 621 5.44 -21.82 11.10
C ILE A 621 4.97 -21.78 12.56
N GLU A 622 5.73 -21.15 13.44
CA GLU A 622 5.44 -21.02 14.87
C GLU A 622 4.09 -20.32 15.10
N GLU A 623 3.83 -19.20 14.42
CA GLU A 623 2.57 -18.47 14.59
C GLU A 623 1.37 -19.28 14.08
N TYR A 624 1.48 -19.92 12.91
CA TYR A 624 0.40 -20.76 12.40
C TYR A 624 0.20 -22.06 13.20
N SER A 625 1.23 -22.56 13.89
CA SER A 625 1.11 -23.75 14.74
C SER A 625 0.19 -23.54 15.95
N LYS A 626 -0.02 -22.29 16.35
CA LYS A 626 -0.91 -21.89 17.47
C LYS A 626 -2.39 -21.83 17.05
N VAL A 627 -2.68 -21.88 15.75
CA VAL A 627 -4.00 -21.59 15.20
C VAL A 627 -4.89 -22.85 15.17
N SER A 628 -6.14 -22.68 15.59
CA SER A 628 -7.16 -23.74 15.59
C SER A 628 -8.06 -23.72 14.35
N LEU A 629 -8.23 -22.55 13.72
CA LEU A 629 -8.96 -22.35 12.47
C LEU A 629 -8.36 -21.17 11.69
N ALA A 630 -8.23 -21.28 10.36
CA ALA A 630 -7.70 -20.19 9.53
C ALA A 630 -8.72 -19.66 8.52
N LEU A 631 -9.12 -18.40 8.68
CA LEU A 631 -9.96 -17.65 7.76
C LEU A 631 -9.08 -16.72 6.91
N GLY A 632 -9.13 -16.80 5.58
CA GLY A 632 -8.17 -15.99 4.79
C GLY A 632 -8.45 -15.77 3.31
N MET A 633 -7.90 -14.66 2.80
CA MET A 633 -7.97 -14.22 1.39
C MET A 633 -6.67 -14.42 0.60
N ARG A 634 -5.54 -14.67 1.28
CA ARG A 634 -4.27 -15.00 0.60
C ARG A 634 -4.12 -16.50 0.43
N GLY A 635 -3.53 -16.91 -0.70
CA GLY A 635 -3.25 -18.33 -0.97
C GLY A 635 -2.43 -18.99 0.15
N HIS A 636 -1.33 -18.36 0.57
CA HIS A 636 -0.51 -18.90 1.66
C HIS A 636 -1.11 -18.74 3.06
N ALA A 637 -2.04 -17.81 3.26
CA ALA A 637 -2.84 -17.76 4.48
C ALA A 637 -3.83 -18.94 4.58
N GLN A 638 -3.92 -19.78 3.54
CA GLN A 638 -4.71 -21.01 3.49
C GLN A 638 -3.82 -22.25 3.37
N MET A 639 -2.85 -22.22 2.45
CA MET A 639 -1.96 -23.35 2.20
C MET A 639 -1.02 -23.66 3.37
N ILE A 640 -0.50 -22.65 4.07
CA ILE A 640 0.38 -22.85 5.24
C ILE A 640 -0.38 -23.49 6.41
N PRO A 641 -1.51 -22.92 6.89
CA PRO A 641 -2.28 -23.58 7.94
C PRO A 641 -2.76 -24.97 7.54
N PHE A 642 -3.20 -25.18 6.29
CA PHE A 642 -3.53 -26.52 5.78
C PHE A 642 -2.35 -27.50 5.89
N GLY A 643 -1.14 -27.07 5.50
CA GLY A 643 0.08 -27.89 5.61
C GLY A 643 0.52 -28.17 7.05
N LEU A 644 0.06 -27.34 7.99
CA LEU A 644 0.19 -27.53 9.43
C LEU A 644 -1.07 -28.16 10.03
N GLU A 645 -1.89 -28.85 9.23
CA GLU A 645 -3.06 -29.63 9.66
C GLU A 645 -4.17 -28.80 10.34
N CYS A 646 -4.22 -27.50 10.06
CA CYS A 646 -5.22 -26.57 10.58
C CYS A 646 -6.41 -26.48 9.60
N PRO A 647 -7.66 -26.64 10.08
CA PRO A 647 -8.86 -26.30 9.30
C PRO A 647 -8.79 -24.91 8.70
N ILE A 648 -9.35 -24.77 7.50
CA ILE A 648 -9.33 -23.52 6.74
C ILE A 648 -10.73 -23.14 6.25
N VAL A 649 -10.99 -21.84 6.19
CA VAL A 649 -12.14 -21.25 5.50
C VAL A 649 -11.62 -20.19 4.54
N SER A 650 -11.76 -20.44 3.24
CA SER A 650 -11.23 -19.53 2.22
C SER A 650 -12.24 -18.46 1.84
N LEU A 651 -11.85 -17.19 2.03
CA LEU A 651 -12.54 -16.03 1.48
C LEU A 651 -12.08 -15.84 0.03
N ILE A 652 -12.79 -16.44 -0.92
CA ILE A 652 -12.42 -16.49 -2.34
C ILE A 652 -12.57 -15.09 -2.95
N SER A 653 -11.51 -14.29 -2.83
CA SER A 653 -11.33 -12.98 -3.47
C SER A 653 -10.54 -13.07 -4.78
N HIS A 654 -10.05 -14.27 -5.11
CA HIS A 654 -9.30 -14.57 -6.32
C HIS A 654 -9.47 -16.06 -6.64
N ASN A 655 -9.68 -16.39 -7.92
CA ASN A 655 -9.93 -17.75 -8.42
C ASN A 655 -8.92 -18.82 -7.93
N LYS A 656 -7.67 -18.45 -7.66
CA LYS A 656 -6.63 -19.37 -7.18
C LYS A 656 -6.97 -20.05 -5.85
N LEU A 657 -7.79 -19.41 -5.02
CA LEU A 657 -8.27 -19.99 -3.77
C LEU A 657 -9.27 -21.11 -4.07
N GLY A 658 -10.24 -20.86 -4.96
CA GLY A 658 -11.16 -21.89 -5.43
C GLY A 658 -10.44 -23.03 -6.15
N PHE A 659 -9.41 -22.75 -6.95
CA PHE A 659 -8.61 -23.80 -7.59
C PHE A 659 -7.94 -24.72 -6.56
N PHE A 660 -7.36 -24.14 -5.51
CA PHE A 660 -6.77 -24.93 -4.43
C PHE A 660 -7.81 -25.80 -3.73
N LEU A 661 -8.98 -25.25 -3.41
CA LEU A 661 -10.07 -26.01 -2.78
C LEU A 661 -10.56 -27.17 -3.65
N ASN A 662 -10.65 -26.95 -4.96
CA ASN A 662 -11.03 -28.00 -5.91
C ASN A 662 -9.99 -29.14 -5.93
N ASP A 663 -8.70 -28.80 -5.90
CA ASP A 663 -7.62 -29.80 -5.93
C ASP A 663 -7.53 -30.65 -4.67
N ILE A 664 -7.98 -30.11 -3.53
CA ILE A 664 -8.08 -30.88 -2.27
C ILE A 664 -9.45 -31.57 -2.11
N GLY A 665 -10.38 -31.40 -3.06
CA GLY A 665 -11.70 -32.01 -3.04
C GLY A 665 -12.70 -31.37 -2.07
N HIS A 666 -12.46 -30.14 -1.64
CA HIS A 666 -13.22 -29.46 -0.58
C HIS A 666 -13.67 -28.04 -0.97
N ASN A 667 -14.41 -27.93 -2.08
CA ASN A 667 -14.97 -26.66 -2.56
C ASN A 667 -15.88 -25.99 -1.51
N GLU A 668 -16.54 -26.79 -0.67
CA GLU A 668 -17.40 -26.34 0.41
C GLU A 668 -16.66 -25.63 1.54
N TRP A 669 -15.32 -25.62 1.56
CA TRP A 669 -14.53 -24.88 2.56
C TRP A 669 -14.34 -23.40 2.17
N GLY A 670 -14.77 -23.01 0.96
CA GLY A 670 -14.66 -21.65 0.44
C GLY A 670 -15.98 -20.91 0.40
N ILE A 671 -15.90 -19.58 0.41
CA ILE A 671 -17.03 -18.68 0.11
C ILE A 671 -16.51 -17.62 -0.84
N ASP A 672 -17.17 -17.45 -1.98
CA ASP A 672 -16.87 -16.36 -2.89
C ASP A 672 -17.41 -15.04 -2.35
N ILE A 673 -16.51 -14.06 -2.19
CA ILE A 673 -16.87 -12.77 -1.62
C ILE A 673 -17.75 -11.95 -2.58
N SER A 674 -17.80 -12.31 -3.87
CA SER A 674 -18.72 -11.68 -4.81
C SER A 674 -20.16 -12.19 -4.67
N ASN A 675 -20.41 -13.24 -3.89
CA ASN A 675 -21.76 -13.77 -3.71
C ASN A 675 -22.65 -12.78 -2.94
N ASN A 676 -23.91 -12.65 -3.36
CA ASN A 676 -24.86 -11.74 -2.71
C ASN A 676 -25.25 -12.22 -1.30
N ASN A 677 -25.19 -13.52 -1.03
CA ASN A 677 -25.46 -14.12 0.28
C ASN A 677 -24.20 -14.27 1.15
N PHE A 678 -23.11 -13.56 0.83
CA PHE A 678 -21.85 -13.66 1.57
C PHE A 678 -22.03 -13.41 3.08
N GLY A 679 -22.76 -12.35 3.44
CA GLY A 679 -23.00 -11.97 4.84
C GLY A 679 -23.73 -13.02 5.67
N SER A 680 -24.69 -13.75 5.09
CA SER A 680 -25.37 -14.84 5.80
C SER A 680 -24.60 -16.16 5.77
N SER A 681 -23.87 -16.43 4.67
CA SER A 681 -23.15 -17.69 4.48
C SER A 681 -21.87 -17.81 5.32
N LEU A 682 -21.21 -16.68 5.60
CA LEU A 682 -19.95 -16.68 6.35
C LEU A 682 -20.14 -17.13 7.82
N PRO A 683 -21.09 -16.57 8.60
CA PRO A 683 -21.38 -17.04 9.95
C PRO A 683 -21.73 -18.53 10.00
N GLU A 684 -22.59 -19.02 9.10
CA GLU A 684 -22.99 -20.43 9.02
C GLU A 684 -21.78 -21.36 8.80
N LYS A 685 -20.87 -20.95 7.91
CA LYS A 685 -19.66 -21.74 7.63
C LYS A 685 -18.72 -21.77 8.81
N LEU A 686 -18.49 -20.61 9.44
CA LEU A 686 -17.65 -20.53 10.63
C LEU A 686 -18.24 -21.38 11.77
N ASP A 687 -19.56 -21.38 11.95
CA ASP A 687 -20.24 -22.23 12.93
C ASP A 687 -20.03 -23.73 12.66
N PHE A 688 -20.14 -24.15 11.39
CA PHE A 688 -19.86 -25.53 11.00
C PHE A 688 -18.43 -25.96 11.35
N PHE A 689 -17.41 -25.18 10.96
CA PHE A 689 -16.01 -25.55 11.19
C PHE A 689 -15.61 -25.51 12.67
N THR A 690 -16.11 -24.52 13.41
CA THR A 690 -15.85 -24.40 14.85
C THR A 690 -16.49 -25.55 15.64
N SER A 691 -17.60 -26.10 15.14
CA SER A 691 -18.28 -27.25 15.74
C SER A 691 -17.76 -28.63 15.26
N ASN A 692 -17.02 -28.68 14.14
CA ASN A 692 -16.63 -29.94 13.48
C ASN A 692 -15.11 -30.03 13.18
N VAL A 693 -14.28 -29.44 14.03
CA VAL A 693 -12.81 -29.35 13.86
C VAL A 693 -12.16 -30.71 13.57
N GLU A 694 -12.54 -31.77 14.27
CA GLU A 694 -11.94 -33.11 14.09
C GLU A 694 -12.30 -33.75 12.74
N ILE A 695 -13.51 -33.50 12.23
CA ILE A 695 -13.90 -33.95 10.89
C ILE A 695 -13.02 -33.26 9.84
N ALA A 696 -12.83 -31.95 9.97
CA ALA A 696 -11.98 -31.18 9.07
C ALA A 696 -10.52 -31.66 9.11
N LYS A 697 -9.97 -31.97 10.30
CA LYS A 697 -8.61 -32.53 10.43
C LYS A 697 -8.44 -33.86 9.70
N ASN A 698 -9.41 -34.77 9.81
CA ASN A 698 -9.36 -36.05 9.09
C ASN A 698 -9.40 -35.85 7.56
N GLN A 699 -10.25 -34.93 7.09
CA GLN A 699 -10.33 -34.55 5.69
C GLN A 699 -9.00 -33.94 5.18
N ILE A 700 -8.36 -33.06 5.97
CA ILE A 700 -7.02 -32.53 5.66
C ILE A 700 -6.01 -33.65 5.52
N PHE A 701 -6.00 -34.61 6.46
CA PHE A 701 -5.06 -35.72 6.41
C PHE A 701 -5.18 -36.54 5.11
N GLN A 702 -6.42 -36.82 4.67
CA GLN A 702 -6.70 -37.52 3.41
C GLN A 702 -6.22 -36.71 2.20
N ALA A 703 -6.56 -35.42 2.14
CA ALA A 703 -6.12 -34.53 1.06
C ALA A 703 -4.59 -34.40 1.02
N GLN A 704 -3.92 -34.23 2.17
CA GLN A 704 -2.47 -34.19 2.25
C GLN A 704 -1.83 -35.49 1.78
N ASN A 705 -2.39 -36.67 2.10
CA ASN A 705 -1.88 -37.94 1.60
C ASN A 705 -1.93 -37.99 0.06
N TYR A 706 -3.03 -37.52 -0.53
CA TYR A 706 -3.17 -37.42 -1.99
C TYR A 706 -2.11 -36.49 -2.59
N LEU A 707 -1.98 -35.26 -2.07
CA LEU A 707 -0.98 -34.29 -2.54
C LEU A 707 0.45 -34.78 -2.33
N TRP A 708 0.70 -35.54 -1.27
CA TRP A 708 2.01 -36.12 -0.94
C TRP A 708 2.44 -37.14 -1.98
N GLN A 709 1.55 -38.05 -2.38
CA GLN A 709 1.86 -39.06 -3.41
C GLN A 709 2.19 -38.41 -4.75
N ILE A 710 1.42 -37.38 -5.16
CA ILE A 710 1.70 -36.60 -6.37
C ILE A 710 3.09 -35.98 -6.31
N THR A 711 3.42 -35.36 -5.17
CA THR A 711 4.72 -34.71 -4.97
C THR A 711 5.87 -35.70 -5.04
N LEU A 712 5.75 -36.89 -4.42
CA LEU A 712 6.78 -37.93 -4.51
C LEU A 712 6.98 -38.43 -5.93
N ASN A 713 5.89 -38.75 -6.66
CA ASN A 713 5.97 -39.21 -8.05
C ASN A 713 6.62 -38.16 -8.98
N ASN A 714 6.29 -36.88 -8.75
CA ASN A 714 6.89 -35.79 -9.50
C ASN A 714 8.38 -35.60 -9.17
N LEU A 715 8.77 -35.75 -7.90
CA LEU A 715 10.18 -35.69 -7.51
C LEU A 715 10.99 -36.84 -8.13
N GLU A 716 10.43 -38.06 -8.22
CA GLU A 716 11.05 -39.16 -8.95
C GLU A 716 11.23 -38.83 -10.43
N THR A 717 10.21 -38.25 -11.07
CA THR A 717 10.28 -37.80 -12.47
C THR A 717 11.36 -36.74 -12.67
N ILE A 718 11.43 -35.76 -11.75
CA ILE A 718 12.47 -34.72 -11.76
C ILE A 718 13.86 -35.34 -11.61
N ASN A 719 14.03 -36.33 -10.73
CA ASN A 719 15.30 -37.02 -10.53
C ASN A 719 15.77 -37.78 -11.77
N LEU A 720 14.86 -38.29 -12.59
CA LEU A 720 15.18 -38.93 -13.88
C LEU A 720 15.54 -37.92 -14.98
N CYS A 721 15.14 -36.65 -14.82
CA CYS A 721 15.42 -35.59 -15.79
C CYS A 721 16.74 -34.84 -15.54
N MET A 722 17.32 -35.02 -14.35
CA MET A 722 18.64 -34.50 -13.95
C MET A 722 19.70 -35.57 -14.16
#